data_AF-A0AA88V3X1-F1
#
_entry.id   AF-A0AA88V3X1-F1
#
_cell.length_a   1.000
_cell.length_b   1.000
_cell.length_c   1.000
_cell.angle_alpha   90.00
_cell.angle_beta   90.00
_cell.angle_gamma   90.00
#
_symmetry.space_group_name_H-M   'P 1'
#
loop_
_entity.id
_entity.type
_entity.pdbx_description
1 polymer ?
#
loop_
_entity_poly.entity_id
_entity_poly.type
_entity_poly.pdbx_seq_one_letter_code
_entity_poly.pdbx_strand_id
1 'polypeptide(L)'
;FVDYGHEGSILLLQTCLDHIMSYEGDVHKTQLRPDLPAAVFRYLMEQTNFSSVLCDTVRITMSSERILGDFCDALHFSVSEKISVGLALGDSENLDISTRGKNSCMDQIEELLKSSGPIDSAEQIQDIFMFLCREKGFSKHVDSFLENLSLMELKETTPLILAPLLSDDLCRPSRNPQLVCGRRDDEFDAILAEMETETSMADTMMEQGYGCTIDVLHCKEVLSLFSPLTEATVSRVLATLAHTHRSLDDNENLFMTFCSAVGISAASEALSAGSWNANVFADSIKQLAPEINWILVMENLDHKGFYLPNEEAFIYLMSVYAHACQDPFPLHAICGSVWKNIDGQISFLRYAVSAPPEVFTFGHSPRRLACSDAVRGYEGHDAWLSLDLMEVFCQLAERGYQEFVREALKLPLKQCPEVLLLGIAQINTAYNLLQYEVSSIVLPMIVGNGRKNGVILQLWNFNPNLVLRGLLDMIEADLGCVEMVLNLCQELKILLSLLEQIPFCFSIRLAALSSVKGYINVERWLNDNLSTYKDVFFEACIKFLKDIFFVAPEDVPTDSFQYTGSAANLYAKISPIFTKVVEENIRLISSKELLEELKMLHESSRHGLRMHNVGDCHPSTSDGSDIQADANSYFQHLFSGQLSIDAMVQMLASFKESSESRKQSIFECMIQNLFEEYRFFFKFPEIELNIVAALVGSLIKHQLVTHLTLGIALRSVLDALRKPKDTKIFAFGTVALEQFLDRLVEWPQYCNHILQISHLRGAHPELVAFIEHTLARISSGRLESNVSSSFHRDPQSDSSHAPVESIE
;
A
#
# COMPACT_ATOMS: atom_id res chain seq x y z
N PHE A 1 2.72 -18.12 -16.13
CA PHE A 1 3.04 -16.67 -16.08
C PHE A 1 2.34 -16.00 -14.92
N VAL A 2 1.03 -16.22 -14.70
CA VAL A 2 0.32 -15.70 -13.51
C VAL A 2 0.86 -16.27 -12.19
N ASP A 3 1.32 -17.53 -12.18
CA ASP A 3 1.96 -18.15 -10.99
C ASP A 3 3.32 -17.51 -10.60
N TYR A 4 3.85 -16.60 -11.42
CA TYR A 4 5.06 -15.82 -11.12
C TYR A 4 4.75 -14.50 -10.40
N GLY A 5 3.52 -14.29 -9.95
CA GLY A 5 3.11 -13.12 -9.17
C GLY A 5 2.79 -11.88 -10.01
N HIS A 6 2.85 -10.71 -9.36
CA HIS A 6 2.44 -9.40 -9.90
C HIS A 6 3.15 -9.05 -11.22
N GLU A 7 4.47 -9.17 -11.27
CA GLU A 7 5.28 -8.84 -12.46
C GLU A 7 4.99 -9.74 -13.66
N GLY A 8 4.74 -11.04 -13.41
CA GLY A 8 4.39 -11.99 -14.47
C GLY A 8 3.03 -11.70 -15.10
N SER A 9 2.10 -11.12 -14.33
CA SER A 9 0.77 -10.71 -14.79
C SER A 9 0.82 -9.41 -15.59
N ILE A 10 1.68 -8.45 -15.19
CA ILE A 10 1.95 -7.23 -15.96
C ILE A 10 2.54 -7.57 -17.33
N LEU A 11 3.59 -8.40 -17.38
CA LEU A 11 4.24 -8.80 -18.63
C LEU A 11 3.27 -9.52 -19.59
N LEU A 12 2.37 -10.34 -19.04
CA LEU A 12 1.36 -11.06 -19.83
C LEU A 12 0.33 -10.09 -20.42
N LEU A 13 -0.19 -9.17 -19.63
CA LEU A 13 -1.13 -8.13 -20.09
C LEU A 13 -0.48 -7.17 -21.07
N GLN A 14 0.77 -6.76 -20.82
CA GLN A 14 1.53 -5.91 -21.71
C GLN A 14 1.70 -6.57 -23.08
N THR A 15 2.07 -7.86 -23.10
CA THR A 15 2.19 -8.63 -24.35
C THR A 15 0.85 -8.71 -25.08
N CYS A 16 -0.27 -8.88 -24.35
CA CYS A 16 -1.60 -8.88 -24.96
C CYS A 16 -1.97 -7.52 -25.54
N LEU A 17 -1.69 -6.42 -24.82
CA LEU A 17 -1.95 -5.05 -25.27
C LEU A 17 -1.09 -4.67 -26.48
N ASP A 18 0.22 -4.96 -26.45
CA ASP A 18 1.14 -4.69 -27.55
C ASP A 18 0.73 -5.46 -28.83
N HIS A 19 0.22 -6.68 -28.67
CA HIS A 19 -0.32 -7.46 -29.79
C HIS A 19 -1.62 -6.91 -30.38
N ILE A 20 -2.49 -6.31 -29.57
CA ILE A 20 -3.74 -5.68 -30.04
C ILE A 20 -3.43 -4.34 -30.71
N MET A 21 -2.54 -3.55 -30.11
CA MET A 21 -2.13 -2.22 -30.55
C MET A 21 -1.31 -2.21 -31.85
N SER A 22 -0.50 -3.25 -32.08
CA SER A 22 0.25 -3.39 -33.33
C SER A 22 -0.62 -3.70 -34.55
N TYR A 23 -1.91 -4.03 -34.36
CA TYR A 23 -2.82 -4.45 -35.44
C TYR A 23 -3.73 -3.35 -36.00
N GLU A 24 -3.84 -2.17 -35.36
CA GLU A 24 -4.60 -1.03 -35.91
C GLU A 24 -4.02 -0.48 -37.23
N GLY A 25 -2.81 -0.91 -37.63
CA GLY A 25 -2.14 -0.45 -38.84
C GLY A 25 -2.38 -1.24 -40.13
N ASP A 26 -2.88 -2.48 -40.09
CA ASP A 26 -2.86 -3.35 -41.29
C ASP A 26 -4.13 -4.23 -41.41
N VAL A 27 -5.12 -3.72 -42.13
CA VAL A 27 -6.50 -4.24 -42.26
C VAL A 27 -6.60 -5.60 -43.00
N HIS A 28 -5.51 -6.13 -43.54
CA HIS A 28 -5.56 -7.36 -44.34
C HIS A 28 -4.39 -8.30 -44.07
N LYS A 29 -4.41 -9.00 -42.91
CA LYS A 29 -3.81 -10.35 -42.80
C LYS A 29 -4.28 -11.10 -41.55
N THR A 30 -4.92 -12.24 -41.80
CA THR A 30 -5.03 -13.43 -40.93
C THR A 30 -5.66 -13.26 -39.55
N GLN A 31 -6.95 -13.64 -39.49
CA GLN A 31 -7.72 -14.00 -38.30
C GLN A 31 -6.89 -14.81 -37.28
N LEU A 32 -6.40 -14.15 -36.23
CA LEU A 32 -5.98 -14.78 -34.99
C LEU A 32 -6.93 -14.27 -33.90
N ARG A 33 -7.54 -15.22 -33.20
CA ARG A 33 -8.75 -15.05 -32.39
C ARG A 33 -8.56 -13.98 -31.28
N PRO A 34 -9.38 -12.92 -31.23
CA PRO A 34 -9.46 -12.03 -30.05
C PRO A 34 -9.84 -12.80 -28.76
N ASP A 35 -10.32 -14.04 -28.91
CA ASP A 35 -10.67 -14.95 -27.82
C ASP A 35 -9.54 -15.21 -26.83
N LEU A 36 -8.27 -15.27 -27.25
CA LEU A 36 -7.16 -15.58 -26.33
C LEU A 36 -6.78 -14.39 -25.44
N PRO A 37 -6.52 -13.18 -25.97
CA PRO A 37 -6.37 -11.99 -25.14
C PRO A 37 -7.61 -11.74 -24.26
N ALA A 38 -8.82 -11.88 -24.83
CA ALA A 38 -10.04 -11.72 -24.04
C ALA A 38 -10.15 -12.74 -22.90
N ALA A 39 -9.76 -14.01 -23.12
CA ALA A 39 -9.74 -15.02 -22.05
C ALA A 39 -8.68 -14.73 -20.97
N VAL A 40 -7.53 -14.18 -21.35
CA VAL A 40 -6.49 -13.76 -20.38
C VAL A 40 -6.99 -12.58 -19.55
N PHE A 41 -7.63 -11.59 -20.17
CA PHE A 41 -8.24 -10.46 -19.45
C PHE A 41 -9.33 -10.93 -18.49
N ARG A 42 -10.25 -11.80 -18.92
CA ARG A 42 -11.28 -12.38 -18.03
C ARG A 42 -10.66 -13.12 -16.84
N TYR A 43 -9.66 -13.96 -17.09
CA TYR A 43 -8.97 -14.69 -16.02
C TYR A 43 -8.29 -13.76 -15.01
N LEU A 44 -7.76 -12.63 -15.47
CA LEU A 44 -7.12 -11.65 -14.59
C LEU A 44 -8.15 -10.75 -13.88
N MET A 45 -9.32 -10.49 -14.48
CA MET A 45 -10.43 -9.79 -13.80
C MET A 45 -10.93 -10.55 -12.56
N GLU A 46 -10.78 -11.87 -12.53
CA GLU A 46 -11.11 -12.72 -11.38
C GLU A 46 -10.05 -12.67 -10.24
N GLN A 47 -8.92 -11.98 -10.45
CA GLN A 47 -7.85 -11.85 -9.45
C GLN A 47 -7.97 -10.56 -8.63
N THR A 48 -7.68 -10.63 -7.33
CA THR A 48 -7.83 -9.50 -6.39
C THR A 48 -6.89 -8.32 -6.66
N ASN A 49 -5.83 -8.53 -7.44
CA ASN A 49 -4.85 -7.51 -7.83
C ASN A 49 -5.06 -6.98 -9.26
N PHE A 50 -6.19 -7.25 -9.91
CA PHE A 50 -6.44 -6.82 -11.29
C PHE A 50 -6.25 -5.31 -11.51
N SER A 51 -6.78 -4.49 -10.60
CA SER A 51 -6.73 -3.02 -10.70
C SER A 51 -5.30 -2.49 -10.75
N SER A 52 -4.43 -2.97 -9.86
CA SER A 52 -3.02 -2.55 -9.83
C SER A 52 -2.25 -3.07 -11.04
N VAL A 53 -2.44 -4.33 -11.43
CA VAL A 53 -1.78 -4.92 -12.60
C VAL A 53 -2.19 -4.18 -13.88
N LEU A 54 -3.48 -3.87 -14.05
CA LEU A 54 -3.97 -3.16 -15.22
C LEU A 54 -3.44 -1.72 -15.28
N CYS A 55 -3.47 -1.00 -14.15
CA CYS A 55 -2.95 0.36 -14.07
C CYS A 55 -1.45 0.45 -14.39
N ASP A 56 -0.65 -0.48 -13.85
CA ASP A 56 0.79 -0.56 -14.11
C ASP A 56 1.06 -0.88 -15.58
N THR A 57 0.27 -1.78 -16.19
CA THR A 57 0.40 -2.14 -17.60
C THR A 57 0.03 -0.97 -18.53
N VAL A 58 -1.09 -0.29 -18.27
CA VAL A 58 -1.57 0.84 -19.05
C VAL A 58 -0.60 2.02 -18.97
N ARG A 59 0.05 2.24 -17.81
CA ARG A 59 1.09 3.26 -17.65
C ARG A 59 2.29 3.06 -18.59
N ILE A 60 2.61 1.82 -18.92
CA ILE A 60 3.76 1.45 -19.76
C ILE A 60 3.40 1.52 -21.25
N THR A 61 2.15 1.21 -21.63
CA THR A 61 1.77 0.97 -23.04
C THR A 61 0.85 2.06 -23.65
N MET A 62 0.04 2.78 -22.87
CA MET A 62 -1.05 3.62 -23.41
C MET A 62 -0.73 5.13 -23.38
N SER A 63 -0.27 5.67 -24.51
CA SER A 63 -0.05 7.12 -24.70
C SER A 63 -1.00 7.80 -25.70
N SER A 64 -2.02 7.11 -26.25
CA SER A 64 -2.88 7.69 -27.30
C SER A 64 -4.32 7.96 -26.84
N GLU A 65 -4.90 9.04 -27.37
CA GLU A 65 -6.11 9.71 -26.88
C GLU A 65 -7.46 9.01 -27.16
N ARG A 66 -7.51 7.83 -27.82
CA ARG A 66 -8.78 7.30 -28.39
C ARG A 66 -9.17 5.85 -28.08
N ILE A 67 -8.39 5.09 -27.31
CA ILE A 67 -8.40 3.62 -27.47
C ILE A 67 -9.29 2.85 -26.48
N LEU A 68 -9.74 3.43 -25.36
CA LEU A 68 -10.40 2.61 -24.32
C LEU A 68 -11.71 1.94 -24.77
N GLY A 69 -12.56 2.68 -25.49
CA GLY A 69 -13.83 2.18 -26.02
C GLY A 69 -13.60 1.18 -27.16
N ASP A 70 -12.79 1.59 -28.15
CA ASP A 70 -12.43 0.77 -29.31
C ASP A 70 -11.73 -0.55 -28.90
N PHE A 71 -10.93 -0.52 -27.81
CA PHE A 71 -10.26 -1.68 -27.22
C PHE A 71 -11.24 -2.68 -26.60
N CYS A 72 -12.17 -2.19 -25.79
CA CYS A 72 -13.21 -3.02 -25.18
C CYS A 72 -14.12 -3.66 -26.23
N ASP A 73 -14.40 -2.90 -27.30
CA ASP A 73 -15.21 -3.36 -28.43
C ASP A 73 -14.46 -4.38 -29.30
N ALA A 74 -13.15 -4.19 -29.52
CA ALA A 74 -12.29 -5.12 -30.26
C ALA A 74 -12.11 -6.48 -29.56
N LEU A 75 -12.17 -6.51 -28.23
CA LEU A 75 -12.11 -7.74 -27.42
C LEU A 75 -13.47 -8.40 -27.20
N HIS A 76 -14.55 -7.80 -27.72
CA HIS A 76 -15.92 -8.26 -27.52
C HIS A 76 -16.30 -8.42 -26.04
N PHE A 77 -15.87 -7.48 -25.19
CA PHE A 77 -16.28 -7.46 -23.79
C PHE A 77 -17.77 -7.13 -23.65
N SER A 78 -18.44 -7.88 -22.79
CA SER A 78 -19.78 -7.60 -22.27
C SER A 78 -19.78 -6.32 -21.44
N VAL A 79 -20.94 -5.69 -21.25
CA VAL A 79 -21.04 -4.41 -20.54
C VAL A 79 -20.53 -4.52 -19.08
N SER A 80 -20.69 -5.67 -18.43
CA SER A 80 -20.12 -5.96 -17.10
C SER A 80 -18.59 -6.01 -17.11
N GLU A 81 -17.97 -6.69 -18.08
CA GLU A 81 -16.52 -6.75 -18.24
C GLU A 81 -15.93 -5.36 -18.54
N LYS A 82 -16.62 -4.56 -19.37
CA LYS A 82 -16.19 -3.20 -19.67
C LYS A 82 -16.25 -2.28 -18.42
N ILE A 83 -17.26 -2.47 -17.55
CA ILE A 83 -17.33 -1.78 -16.26
C ILE A 83 -16.16 -2.16 -15.37
N SER A 84 -15.81 -3.46 -15.25
CA SER A 84 -14.65 -3.89 -14.46
C SER A 84 -13.35 -3.25 -14.91
N VAL A 85 -13.14 -3.10 -16.23
CA VAL A 85 -12.00 -2.36 -16.79
C VAL A 85 -12.08 -0.87 -16.42
N GLY A 86 -13.25 -0.25 -16.55
CA GLY A 86 -13.47 1.16 -16.22
C GLY A 86 -13.21 1.48 -14.75
N LEU A 87 -13.68 0.63 -13.84
CA LEU A 87 -13.45 0.72 -12.38
C LEU A 87 -11.96 0.57 -12.04
N ALA A 88 -11.31 -0.47 -12.57
CA ALA A 88 -9.89 -0.70 -12.39
C ALA A 88 -9.03 0.50 -12.84
N LEU A 89 -9.37 1.13 -13.96
CA LEU A 89 -8.67 2.32 -14.45
C LEU A 89 -9.03 3.59 -13.69
N GLY A 90 -10.23 3.65 -13.11
CA GLY A 90 -10.67 4.75 -12.24
C GLY A 90 -9.79 4.90 -10.99
N ASP A 91 -9.24 3.79 -10.50
CA ASP A 91 -8.33 3.74 -9.34
C ASP A 91 -6.87 4.08 -9.68
N SER A 92 -6.56 4.42 -10.94
CA SER A 92 -5.20 4.77 -11.37
C SER A 92 -4.67 6.04 -10.71
N GLU A 93 -3.37 6.05 -10.35
CA GLU A 93 -2.66 7.26 -9.88
C GLU A 93 -2.54 8.35 -10.96
N ASN A 94 -2.68 7.98 -12.24
CA ASN A 94 -2.64 8.93 -13.34
C ASN A 94 -4.01 9.59 -13.54
N LEU A 95 -4.09 10.90 -13.28
CA LEU A 95 -5.32 11.68 -13.32
C LEU A 95 -6.06 11.59 -14.67
N ASP A 96 -5.33 11.53 -15.80
CA ASP A 96 -5.93 11.46 -17.13
C ASP A 96 -6.52 10.07 -17.43
N ILE A 97 -5.89 9.01 -16.92
CA ILE A 97 -6.38 7.62 -17.05
C ILE A 97 -7.56 7.40 -16.09
N SER A 98 -7.43 7.87 -14.84
CA SER A 98 -8.50 7.83 -13.83
C SER A 98 -9.77 8.54 -14.30
N THR A 99 -9.65 9.76 -14.81
CA THR A 99 -10.81 10.52 -15.31
C THR A 99 -11.47 9.84 -16.51
N ARG A 100 -10.68 9.22 -17.40
CA ARG A 100 -11.20 8.47 -18.56
C ARG A 100 -11.85 7.14 -18.18
N GLY A 101 -11.25 6.39 -17.26
CA GLY A 101 -11.83 5.17 -16.69
C GLY A 101 -13.19 5.45 -16.05
N LYS A 102 -13.27 6.54 -15.27
CA LYS A 102 -14.50 7.02 -14.63
C LYS A 102 -15.59 7.39 -15.66
N ASN A 103 -15.26 8.19 -16.67
CA ASN A 103 -16.23 8.59 -17.70
C ASN A 103 -16.74 7.39 -18.52
N SER A 104 -15.85 6.49 -18.94
CA SER A 104 -16.21 5.27 -19.67
C SER A 104 -17.08 4.33 -18.83
N CYS A 105 -16.76 4.18 -17.55
CA CYS A 105 -17.56 3.40 -16.61
C CYS A 105 -18.98 3.97 -16.47
N MET A 106 -19.12 5.30 -16.41
CA MET A 106 -20.43 5.95 -16.31
C MET A 106 -21.29 5.76 -17.54
N ASP A 107 -20.73 5.92 -18.75
CA ASP A 107 -21.47 5.71 -20.00
C ASP A 107 -22.04 4.28 -20.08
N GLN A 108 -21.28 3.30 -19.59
CA GLN A 108 -21.67 1.88 -19.58
C GLN A 108 -22.62 1.52 -18.44
N ILE A 109 -22.48 2.14 -17.26
CA ILE A 109 -23.46 2.01 -16.18
C ILE A 109 -24.80 2.59 -16.65
N GLU A 110 -24.81 3.73 -17.34
CA GLU A 110 -26.04 4.26 -17.94
C GLU A 110 -26.63 3.34 -19.01
N GLU A 111 -25.80 2.68 -19.81
CA GLU A 111 -26.24 1.69 -20.80
C GLU A 111 -26.82 0.43 -20.13
N LEU A 112 -26.24 -0.04 -19.03
CA LEU A 112 -26.78 -1.12 -18.19
C LEU A 112 -28.06 -0.73 -17.45
N LEU A 113 -28.21 0.53 -17.05
CA LEU A 113 -29.47 1.02 -16.46
C LEU A 113 -30.58 1.12 -17.52
N LYS A 114 -30.23 1.26 -18.81
CA LYS A 114 -31.17 1.29 -19.94
C LYS A 114 -31.46 -0.09 -20.53
N SER A 115 -30.51 -1.02 -20.43
CA SER A 115 -30.61 -2.39 -20.92
C SER A 115 -30.72 -3.35 -19.74
N SER A 116 -31.88 -3.96 -19.52
CA SER A 116 -32.13 -4.92 -18.44
C SER A 116 -31.35 -6.23 -18.63
N GLY A 117 -30.02 -6.19 -18.67
CA GLY A 117 -29.13 -7.32 -18.83
C GLY A 117 -28.68 -7.90 -17.48
N PRO A 118 -28.49 -9.22 -17.35
CA PRO A 118 -28.03 -9.83 -16.11
C PRO A 118 -26.61 -9.36 -15.75
N ILE A 119 -26.37 -9.01 -14.49
CA ILE A 119 -25.03 -8.76 -13.94
C ILE A 119 -24.53 -10.08 -13.34
N ASP A 120 -23.37 -10.55 -13.80
CA ASP A 120 -22.90 -11.92 -13.56
C ASP A 120 -22.12 -12.11 -12.24
N SER A 121 -21.65 -11.06 -11.56
CA SER A 121 -20.90 -11.21 -10.30
C SER A 121 -21.31 -10.27 -9.16
N ALA A 122 -21.35 -10.82 -7.94
CA ALA A 122 -21.67 -10.11 -6.70
C ALA A 122 -20.61 -9.05 -6.31
N GLU A 123 -19.35 -9.32 -6.66
CA GLU A 123 -18.23 -8.40 -6.43
C GLU A 123 -18.32 -7.17 -7.35
N GLN A 124 -18.72 -7.35 -8.62
CA GLN A 124 -18.98 -6.24 -9.52
C GLN A 124 -20.12 -5.34 -9.03
N ILE A 125 -21.20 -5.92 -8.50
CA ILE A 125 -22.31 -5.14 -7.91
C ILE A 125 -21.81 -4.26 -6.75
N GLN A 126 -20.98 -4.84 -5.88
CA GLN A 126 -20.39 -4.13 -4.74
C GLN A 126 -19.43 -3.03 -5.21
N ASP A 127 -18.58 -3.30 -6.20
CA ASP A 127 -17.61 -2.33 -6.70
C ASP A 127 -18.28 -1.16 -7.42
N ILE A 128 -19.34 -1.44 -8.21
CA ILE A 128 -20.17 -0.39 -8.84
C ILE A 128 -20.85 0.46 -7.76
N PHE A 129 -21.42 -0.18 -6.73
CA PHE A 129 -22.07 0.54 -5.63
C PHE A 129 -21.07 1.42 -4.87
N MET A 130 -19.91 0.87 -4.50
CA MET A 130 -18.84 1.60 -3.81
C MET A 130 -18.29 2.75 -4.66
N PHE A 131 -18.17 2.56 -5.97
CA PHE A 131 -17.75 3.58 -6.92
C PHE A 131 -18.75 4.75 -6.98
N LEU A 132 -20.05 4.46 -7.11
CA LEU A 132 -21.11 5.48 -7.12
C LEU A 132 -21.19 6.26 -5.79
N CYS A 133 -20.87 5.59 -4.66
CA CYS A 133 -20.84 6.23 -3.34
C CYS A 133 -19.60 7.12 -3.11
N ARG A 134 -18.44 6.77 -3.69
CA ARG A 134 -17.17 7.48 -3.47
C ARG A 134 -17.02 8.74 -4.32
N GLU A 135 -17.58 8.77 -5.53
CA GLU A 135 -17.32 9.84 -6.50
C GLU A 135 -18.31 11.02 -6.41
N LYS A 136 -17.75 12.25 -6.38
CA LYS A 136 -18.51 13.50 -6.29
C LYS A 136 -19.24 13.77 -7.62
N GLY A 137 -20.54 13.52 -7.65
CA GLY A 137 -21.41 13.83 -8.79
C GLY A 137 -22.26 12.65 -9.25
N PHE A 138 -21.82 11.43 -8.97
CA PHE A 138 -22.47 10.19 -9.41
C PHE A 138 -23.36 9.53 -8.35
N SER A 139 -23.30 10.01 -7.10
CA SER A 139 -24.17 9.55 -5.99
C SER A 139 -25.67 9.67 -6.26
N LYS A 140 -26.08 10.52 -7.22
CA LYS A 140 -27.48 10.68 -7.65
C LYS A 140 -28.03 9.45 -8.39
N HIS A 141 -27.18 8.57 -8.88
CA HIS A 141 -27.55 7.39 -9.66
C HIS A 141 -27.58 6.10 -8.81
N VAL A 142 -27.19 6.18 -7.53
CA VAL A 142 -27.23 5.05 -6.58
C VAL A 142 -28.65 4.50 -6.44
N ASP A 143 -29.63 5.40 -6.25
CA ASP A 143 -31.03 5.04 -6.05
C ASP A 143 -31.60 4.31 -7.28
N SER A 144 -31.27 4.80 -8.48
CA SER A 144 -31.68 4.19 -9.77
C SER A 144 -31.02 2.83 -10.01
N PHE A 145 -29.77 2.66 -9.58
CA PHE A 145 -29.04 1.40 -9.66
C PHE A 145 -29.62 0.34 -8.70
N LEU A 146 -29.96 0.73 -7.46
CA LEU A 146 -30.61 -0.15 -6.49
C LEU A 146 -32.02 -0.56 -6.92
N GLU A 147 -32.81 0.37 -7.48
CA GLU A 147 -34.14 0.08 -8.00
C GLU A 147 -34.09 -0.93 -9.16
N ASN A 148 -33.14 -0.79 -10.09
CA ASN A 148 -32.94 -1.74 -11.18
C ASN A 148 -32.39 -3.11 -10.71
N LEU A 149 -31.52 -3.14 -9.71
CA LEU A 149 -31.05 -4.40 -9.09
C LEU A 149 -32.19 -5.19 -8.45
N SER A 150 -33.16 -4.51 -7.83
CA SER A 150 -34.35 -5.15 -7.25
C SER A 150 -35.27 -5.79 -8.30
N LEU A 151 -35.17 -5.35 -9.56
CA LEU A 151 -35.95 -5.84 -10.71
C LEU A 151 -35.23 -6.95 -11.49
N MET A 152 -33.96 -7.24 -11.20
CA MET A 152 -33.16 -8.27 -11.87
C MET A 152 -33.22 -9.63 -11.14
N GLU A 153 -33.56 -10.71 -11.87
CA GLU A 153 -33.46 -12.07 -11.35
C GLU A 153 -31.99 -12.51 -11.26
N LEU A 154 -31.40 -12.44 -10.06
CA LEU A 154 -30.04 -12.94 -9.78
C LEU A 154 -29.99 -14.47 -9.95
N LYS A 155 -29.13 -14.96 -10.85
CA LYS A 155 -28.88 -16.40 -11.02
C LYS A 155 -27.91 -16.90 -9.96
N GLU A 156 -28.45 -17.72 -9.06
CA GLU A 156 -27.77 -18.58 -8.09
C GLU A 156 -27.11 -17.92 -6.88
N THR A 157 -27.14 -18.69 -5.80
CA THR A 157 -26.84 -18.37 -4.40
C THR A 157 -25.45 -17.80 -4.20
N THR A 158 -25.34 -16.48 -4.11
CA THR A 158 -24.12 -15.75 -3.77
C THR A 158 -24.02 -15.47 -2.26
N PRO A 159 -22.79 -15.32 -1.71
CA PRO A 159 -22.50 -15.45 -0.29
C PRO A 159 -23.06 -14.27 0.53
N LEU A 160 -23.14 -14.47 1.85
CA LEU A 160 -23.66 -13.61 2.93
C LEU A 160 -23.32 -12.10 2.94
N ILE A 161 -22.58 -11.57 1.95
CA ILE A 161 -22.10 -10.18 1.87
C ILE A 161 -23.12 -9.26 1.19
N LEU A 162 -23.94 -9.76 0.26
CA LEU A 162 -25.02 -8.97 -0.39
C LEU A 162 -26.40 -9.14 0.27
N ALA A 163 -26.55 -10.09 1.21
CA ALA A 163 -27.79 -10.30 1.96
C ALA A 163 -28.28 -9.05 2.74
N PRO A 164 -27.41 -8.18 3.27
CA PRO A 164 -27.84 -6.90 3.82
C PRO A 164 -28.42 -6.02 2.70
N LEU A 165 -27.77 -5.90 1.55
CA LEU A 165 -28.16 -4.98 0.46
C LEU A 165 -29.46 -5.37 -0.27
N LEU A 166 -29.81 -6.65 -0.30
CA LEU A 166 -31.04 -7.18 -0.94
C LEU A 166 -32.17 -7.50 0.04
N SER A 167 -31.91 -7.38 1.35
CA SER A 167 -33.00 -7.40 2.33
C SER A 167 -33.81 -6.11 2.16
N ASP A 168 -35.13 -6.27 2.06
CA ASP A 168 -36.14 -5.20 1.93
C ASP A 168 -36.02 -4.12 3.06
N ASP A 169 -35.19 -4.37 4.08
CA ASP A 169 -34.89 -3.51 5.22
C ASP A 169 -33.67 -2.57 5.04
N LEU A 170 -32.88 -2.68 3.95
CA LEU A 170 -31.65 -1.88 3.76
C LEU A 170 -31.56 -1.15 2.41
N CYS A 171 -32.50 -1.38 1.49
CA CYS A 171 -32.60 -0.66 0.23
C CYS A 171 -33.46 0.62 0.38
N ARG A 172 -32.99 1.56 1.22
CA ARG A 172 -33.24 2.98 1.03
C ARG A 172 -31.97 3.77 1.35
N PRO A 173 -31.40 4.50 0.38
CA PRO A 173 -30.31 5.40 0.66
C PRO A 173 -30.83 6.48 1.60
N SER A 174 -30.09 6.68 2.67
CA SER A 174 -30.25 7.75 3.64
C SER A 174 -30.09 9.12 2.96
N ARG A 175 -31.14 9.58 2.29
CA ARG A 175 -31.62 10.92 2.55
C ARG A 175 -32.67 10.79 3.63
N ASN A 176 -32.28 11.18 4.84
CA ASN A 176 -33.13 11.34 6.02
C ASN A 176 -33.71 10.06 6.63
N PRO A 177 -33.17 9.52 7.74
CA PRO A 177 -33.93 8.62 8.60
C PRO A 177 -34.80 9.48 9.53
N GLN A 178 -35.88 10.03 8.98
CA GLN A 178 -37.15 10.11 9.72
C GLN A 178 -38.17 9.45 8.80
N LEU A 179 -38.96 8.55 9.39
CA LEU A 179 -40.06 7.79 8.79
C LEU A 179 -39.66 6.63 7.87
N VAL A 180 -39.70 5.40 8.39
CA VAL A 180 -40.89 4.52 8.33
C VAL A 180 -40.46 3.11 8.76
N CYS A 181 -40.97 2.62 9.90
CA CYS A 181 -41.52 1.26 9.98
C CYS A 181 -42.49 1.16 11.16
N GLY A 182 -43.77 1.37 10.86
CA GLY A 182 -44.89 0.78 11.58
C GLY A 182 -46.04 0.59 10.60
N ARG A 183 -46.51 -0.65 10.50
CA ARG A 183 -47.61 -1.02 9.61
C ARG A 183 -48.92 -0.41 10.13
N ARG A 184 -49.55 0.41 9.29
CA ARG A 184 -51.00 0.70 9.18
C ARG A 184 -51.73 1.48 10.28
N ASP A 185 -51.07 1.93 11.35
CA ASP A 185 -51.68 2.89 12.30
C ASP A 185 -50.97 4.28 12.32
N ASP A 186 -49.86 4.45 11.58
CA ASP A 186 -48.94 5.60 11.70
C ASP A 186 -49.21 6.77 10.74
N GLU A 187 -50.20 6.69 9.83
CA GLU A 187 -50.51 7.81 8.92
C GLU A 187 -51.03 9.03 9.69
N PHE A 188 -51.73 8.82 10.81
CA PHE A 188 -52.22 9.91 11.65
C PHE A 188 -51.10 10.54 12.49
N ASP A 189 -50.15 9.73 12.98
CA ASP A 189 -49.01 10.19 13.79
C ASP A 189 -47.89 10.83 12.95
N ALA A 190 -47.69 10.37 11.71
CA ALA A 190 -46.80 11.01 10.74
C ALA A 190 -47.35 12.36 10.27
N ILE A 191 -48.66 12.45 10.05
CA ILE A 191 -49.34 13.73 9.77
C ILE A 191 -49.29 14.64 11.00
N LEU A 192 -49.42 14.13 12.23
CA LEU A 192 -49.20 14.91 13.45
C LEU A 192 -47.75 15.41 13.59
N ALA A 193 -46.76 14.59 13.23
CA ALA A 193 -45.35 14.98 13.24
C ALA A 193 -44.99 16.00 12.13
N GLU A 194 -45.57 15.88 10.94
CA GLU A 194 -45.47 16.89 9.88
C GLU A 194 -46.20 18.20 10.26
N MET A 195 -47.39 18.09 10.88
CA MET A 195 -48.12 19.25 11.42
C MET A 195 -47.40 19.93 12.60
N GLU A 196 -46.62 19.19 13.42
CA GLU A 196 -45.72 19.75 14.43
C GLU A 196 -44.48 20.44 13.83
N THR A 197 -44.10 20.11 12.59
CA THR A 197 -42.98 20.75 11.88
C THR A 197 -43.37 21.99 11.08
N GLU A 198 -44.66 22.22 10.77
CA GLU A 198 -45.08 23.38 9.96
C GLU A 198 -45.22 24.69 10.74
N THR A 199 -45.07 24.68 12.07
CA THR A 199 -44.80 25.89 12.87
C THR A 199 -44.03 25.48 14.12
N SER A 200 -42.73 25.19 14.01
CA SER A 200 -41.97 24.89 15.22
C SER A 200 -41.92 26.14 16.10
N MET A 201 -42.04 25.99 17.42
CA MET A 201 -41.90 27.10 18.38
C MET A 201 -40.67 27.96 18.08
N ALA A 202 -39.60 27.30 17.63
CA ALA A 202 -38.36 27.92 17.25
C ALA A 202 -38.51 28.85 16.03
N ASP A 203 -39.33 28.48 15.04
CA ASP A 203 -39.66 29.33 13.88
C ASP A 203 -40.48 30.55 14.29
N THR A 204 -41.48 30.37 15.17
CA THR A 204 -42.26 31.49 15.71
C THR A 204 -41.39 32.45 16.53
N MET A 205 -40.44 31.94 17.31
CA MET A 205 -39.48 32.78 18.02
C MET A 205 -38.52 33.49 17.05
N MET A 206 -38.08 32.84 15.97
CA MET A 206 -37.27 33.48 14.93
C MET A 206 -38.02 34.62 14.23
N GLU A 207 -39.30 34.43 13.89
CA GLU A 207 -40.14 35.46 13.25
C GLU A 207 -40.34 36.69 14.15
N GLN A 208 -40.37 36.51 15.47
CA GLN A 208 -40.44 37.59 16.44
C GLN A 208 -39.08 38.25 16.76
N GLY A 209 -37.98 37.64 16.32
CA GLY A 209 -36.62 38.18 16.47
C GLY A 209 -36.14 38.30 17.91
N TYR A 210 -34.99 38.98 18.09
CA TYR A 210 -34.29 39.11 19.38
C TYR A 210 -35.14 39.71 20.51
N GLY A 211 -36.25 40.37 20.16
CA GLY A 211 -37.23 40.95 21.08
C GLY A 211 -37.83 39.95 22.07
N CYS A 212 -37.89 38.65 21.72
CA CYS A 212 -38.47 37.61 22.59
C CYS A 212 -37.70 37.46 23.92
N THR A 213 -36.40 37.76 23.93
CA THR A 213 -35.53 37.54 25.10
C THR A 213 -35.19 38.83 25.87
N ILE A 214 -35.95 39.93 25.64
CA ILE A 214 -35.72 41.20 26.34
C ILE A 214 -36.15 41.13 27.81
N ASP A 215 -37.30 40.49 28.11
CA ASP A 215 -37.84 40.35 29.45
C ASP A 215 -38.35 38.92 29.70
N VAL A 216 -38.20 38.46 30.94
CA VAL A 216 -38.58 37.10 31.36
C VAL A 216 -40.09 36.89 31.25
N LEU A 217 -40.90 37.91 31.54
CA LEU A 217 -42.35 37.82 31.42
C LEU A 217 -42.78 37.65 29.95
N HIS A 218 -42.19 38.44 29.06
CA HIS A 218 -42.50 38.38 27.63
C HIS A 218 -42.05 37.06 26.99
N CYS A 219 -40.83 36.61 27.29
CA CYS A 219 -40.33 35.31 26.85
C CYS A 219 -41.23 34.17 27.36
N LYS A 220 -41.66 34.24 28.62
CA LYS A 220 -42.59 33.27 29.21
C LYS A 220 -43.96 33.25 28.52
N GLU A 221 -44.51 34.40 28.16
CA GLU A 221 -45.76 34.49 27.40
C GLU A 221 -45.64 33.78 26.05
N VAL A 222 -44.56 34.03 25.31
CA VAL A 222 -44.29 33.37 24.02
C VAL A 222 -44.12 31.86 24.19
N LEU A 223 -43.33 31.42 25.18
CA LEU A 223 -43.12 30.00 25.47
C LEU A 223 -44.40 29.29 25.97
N SER A 224 -45.30 30.01 26.65
CA SER A 224 -46.55 29.47 27.18
C SER A 224 -47.56 29.07 26.10
N LEU A 225 -47.45 29.65 24.90
CA LEU A 225 -48.31 29.34 23.75
C LEU A 225 -48.19 27.87 23.31
N PHE A 226 -47.15 27.18 23.76
CA PHE A 226 -46.78 25.85 23.33
C PHE A 226 -46.55 24.88 24.51
N SER A 227 -47.22 25.14 25.64
CA SER A 227 -47.20 24.24 26.80
C SER A 227 -47.99 22.95 26.51
N PRO A 228 -47.55 21.75 26.97
CA PRO A 228 -46.41 21.50 27.86
C PRO A 228 -45.07 21.52 27.13
N LEU A 229 -44.07 22.15 27.77
CA LEU A 229 -42.69 22.11 27.29
C LEU A 229 -42.08 20.73 27.59
N THR A 230 -41.66 20.02 26.55
CA THR A 230 -40.85 18.80 26.64
C THR A 230 -39.38 19.11 26.44
N GLU A 231 -38.50 18.24 26.92
CA GLU A 231 -37.05 18.38 26.78
C GLU A 231 -36.61 18.47 25.31
N ALA A 232 -37.24 17.70 24.42
CA ALA A 232 -36.97 17.73 22.99
C ALA A 232 -37.40 19.05 22.34
N THR A 233 -38.50 19.65 22.78
CA THR A 233 -38.96 20.95 22.28
C THR A 233 -38.03 22.08 22.74
N VAL A 234 -37.59 22.06 24.00
CA VAL A 234 -36.58 23.02 24.51
C VAL A 234 -35.25 22.88 23.77
N SER A 235 -34.82 21.64 23.49
CA SER A 235 -33.60 21.36 22.74
C SER A 235 -33.65 21.96 21.33
N ARG A 236 -34.77 21.78 20.61
CA ARG A 236 -34.98 22.38 19.28
C ARG A 236 -34.96 23.91 19.30
N VAL A 237 -35.63 24.52 20.28
CA VAL A 237 -35.62 25.99 20.42
C VAL A 237 -34.21 26.49 20.72
N LEU A 238 -33.50 25.86 21.64
CA LEU A 238 -32.12 26.21 21.97
C LEU A 238 -31.19 26.08 20.75
N ALA A 239 -31.34 25.00 19.98
CA ALA A 239 -30.58 24.78 18.75
C ALA A 239 -30.77 25.93 17.75
N THR A 240 -32.02 26.34 17.52
CA THR A 240 -32.36 27.41 16.58
C THR A 240 -31.89 28.78 17.05
N LEU A 241 -32.04 29.09 18.34
CA LEU A 241 -31.55 30.35 18.91
C LEU A 241 -30.02 30.43 18.85
N ALA A 242 -29.32 29.33 19.14
CA ALA A 242 -27.87 29.26 18.99
C ALA A 242 -27.46 29.44 17.52
N HIS A 243 -28.14 28.77 16.58
CA HIS A 243 -27.87 28.90 15.14
C HIS A 243 -28.05 30.33 14.63
N THR A 244 -29.06 31.04 15.13
CA THR A 244 -29.45 32.39 14.67
C THR A 244 -28.88 33.53 15.50
N HIS A 245 -27.89 33.28 16.37
CA HIS A 245 -27.31 34.28 17.29
C HIS A 245 -26.84 35.59 16.61
N ARG A 246 -26.55 35.56 15.30
CA ARG A 246 -26.15 36.75 14.54
C ARG A 246 -26.73 36.86 13.13
N SER A 247 -27.50 35.87 12.65
CA SER A 247 -27.88 35.75 11.24
C SER A 247 -29.24 36.35 10.87
N LEU A 248 -29.96 36.96 11.82
CA LEU A 248 -31.17 37.71 11.52
C LEU A 248 -30.78 39.10 10.99
N ASP A 249 -30.45 39.18 9.70
CA ASP A 249 -30.28 40.46 9.00
C ASP A 249 -31.64 41.20 8.93
N ASP A 250 -31.67 42.44 9.42
CA ASP A 250 -32.62 43.54 9.14
C ASP A 250 -34.13 43.21 8.98
N ASN A 251 -34.70 42.38 9.86
CA ASN A 251 -36.16 42.24 10.00
C ASN A 251 -36.79 43.15 11.07
N GLU A 252 -36.06 44.20 11.51
CA GLU A 252 -36.56 45.20 12.47
C GLU A 252 -37.91 45.83 12.05
N ASN A 253 -38.18 45.92 10.74
CA ASN A 253 -39.40 46.55 10.20
C ASN A 253 -40.66 45.64 10.23
N LEU A 254 -40.53 44.32 10.20
CA LEU A 254 -41.67 43.39 10.18
C LEU A 254 -42.25 43.17 11.58
N PHE A 255 -41.39 43.02 12.60
CA PHE A 255 -41.80 42.86 14.00
C PHE A 255 -42.57 44.10 14.52
N MET A 256 -42.15 45.30 14.13
CA MET A 256 -42.85 46.55 14.46
C MET A 256 -44.26 46.61 13.88
N THR A 257 -44.46 46.04 12.68
CA THR A 257 -45.77 45.97 12.03
C THR A 257 -46.68 44.97 12.74
N PHE A 258 -46.14 43.83 13.21
CA PHE A 258 -46.87 42.83 13.98
C PHE A 258 -47.25 43.32 15.38
N CYS A 259 -46.33 43.90 16.14
CA CYS A 259 -46.59 44.45 17.49
C CYS A 259 -47.64 45.56 17.47
N SER A 260 -47.65 46.39 16.43
CA SER A 260 -48.65 47.44 16.21
C SER A 260 -50.04 46.86 15.83
N ALA A 261 -50.09 45.72 15.14
CA ALA A 261 -51.32 45.03 14.79
C ALA A 261 -51.95 44.23 15.96
N VAL A 262 -51.12 43.72 16.88
CA VAL A 262 -51.55 42.90 18.04
C VAL A 262 -51.79 43.76 19.30
N GLY A 263 -51.44 45.05 19.27
CA GLY A 263 -51.70 45.98 20.38
C GLY A 263 -50.71 45.88 21.54
N ILE A 264 -49.53 45.31 21.31
CA ILE A 264 -48.46 45.22 22.31
C ILE A 264 -47.65 46.52 22.26
N SER A 265 -47.74 47.34 23.29
CA SER A 265 -46.94 48.56 23.43
C SER A 265 -45.50 48.22 23.83
N ALA A 266 -44.68 47.80 22.87
CA ALA A 266 -43.24 47.66 23.09
C ALA A 266 -42.62 49.06 23.25
N ALA A 267 -42.00 49.31 24.41
CA ALA A 267 -41.28 50.55 24.67
C ALA A 267 -40.09 50.68 23.71
N SER A 268 -40.08 51.78 22.95
CA SER A 268 -39.17 52.11 21.85
C SER A 268 -37.68 52.23 22.22
N GLU A 269 -37.25 51.92 23.44
CA GLU A 269 -35.89 52.18 23.93
C GLU A 269 -35.00 50.93 24.09
N ALA A 270 -35.52 49.70 23.93
CA ALA A 270 -34.78 48.47 24.25
C ALA A 270 -34.38 47.56 23.05
N LEU A 271 -34.62 47.98 21.81
CA LEU A 271 -34.48 47.14 20.60
C LEU A 271 -33.05 47.03 20.04
N SER A 272 -32.01 47.50 20.75
CA SER A 272 -30.62 47.44 20.29
C SER A 272 -29.85 46.19 20.77
N ALA A 273 -30.52 45.06 20.99
CA ALA A 273 -29.85 43.81 21.30
C ALA A 273 -29.63 43.03 19.99
N GLY A 274 -28.45 43.16 19.40
CA GLY A 274 -28.05 42.39 18.20
C GLY A 274 -27.80 40.90 18.47
N SER A 275 -28.32 40.34 19.57
CA SER A 275 -28.14 38.95 19.97
C SER A 275 -29.21 38.51 20.99
N TRP A 276 -29.44 37.20 21.09
CA TRP A 276 -30.35 36.59 22.07
C TRP A 276 -29.79 36.67 23.50
N ASN A 277 -30.65 36.91 24.50
CA ASN A 277 -30.24 36.90 25.92
C ASN A 277 -30.40 35.51 26.54
N ALA A 278 -29.27 34.84 26.79
CA ALA A 278 -29.22 33.48 27.34
C ALA A 278 -29.85 33.36 28.74
N ASN A 279 -29.62 34.36 29.61
CA ASN A 279 -30.09 34.34 30.99
C ASN A 279 -31.61 34.46 31.06
N VAL A 280 -32.18 35.39 30.28
CA VAL A 280 -33.64 35.59 30.20
C VAL A 280 -34.33 34.34 29.66
N PHE A 281 -33.76 33.70 28.63
CA PHE A 281 -34.30 32.46 28.09
C PHE A 281 -34.29 31.32 29.11
N ALA A 282 -33.15 31.07 29.78
CA ALA A 282 -33.03 30.03 30.78
C ALA A 282 -33.93 30.27 32.01
N ASP A 283 -34.04 31.51 32.50
CA ASP A 283 -34.92 31.86 33.61
C ASP A 283 -36.40 31.69 33.26
N SER A 284 -36.78 32.00 32.01
CA SER A 284 -38.15 31.83 31.53
C SER A 284 -38.55 30.35 31.52
N ILE A 285 -37.67 29.47 31.07
CA ILE A 285 -37.91 28.02 31.08
C ILE A 285 -38.00 27.50 32.51
N LYS A 286 -37.09 27.89 33.41
CA LYS A 286 -37.15 27.48 34.84
C LYS A 286 -38.46 27.87 35.52
N GLN A 287 -38.99 29.05 35.20
CA GLN A 287 -40.25 29.54 35.79
C GLN A 287 -41.50 28.93 35.15
N LEU A 288 -41.42 28.44 33.92
CA LEU A 288 -42.55 27.86 33.20
C LEU A 288 -42.62 26.34 33.36
N ALA A 289 -41.47 25.66 33.42
CA ALA A 289 -41.36 24.21 33.51
C ALA A 289 -40.16 23.81 34.39
N PRO A 290 -40.31 23.85 35.74
CA PRO A 290 -39.22 23.56 36.68
C PRO A 290 -38.79 22.09 36.72
N GLU A 291 -39.60 21.17 36.18
CA GLU A 291 -39.32 19.73 36.16
C GLU A 291 -38.43 19.29 34.99
N ILE A 292 -38.09 20.20 34.07
CA ILE A 292 -37.28 19.90 32.89
C ILE A 292 -35.88 19.44 33.28
N ASN A 293 -35.50 18.29 32.76
CA ASN A 293 -34.15 17.77 32.94
C ASN A 293 -33.21 18.29 31.84
N TRP A 294 -32.35 19.24 32.20
CA TRP A 294 -31.38 19.84 31.27
C TRP A 294 -30.35 18.85 30.72
N ILE A 295 -30.10 17.72 31.39
CA ILE A 295 -29.25 16.65 30.85
C ILE A 295 -29.94 16.01 29.64
N LEU A 296 -31.22 15.67 29.77
CA LEU A 296 -32.02 15.12 28.68
C LEU A 296 -32.23 16.14 27.55
N VAL A 297 -32.32 17.45 27.85
CA VAL A 297 -32.33 18.50 26.83
C VAL A 297 -31.08 18.45 25.96
N MET A 298 -29.90 18.26 26.58
CA MET A 298 -28.63 18.14 25.86
C MET A 298 -28.49 16.82 25.10
N GLU A 299 -29.02 15.71 25.63
CA GLU A 299 -29.08 14.43 24.91
C GLU A 299 -29.97 14.50 23.66
N ASN A 300 -31.01 15.34 23.69
CA ASN A 300 -31.91 15.55 22.55
C ASN A 300 -31.37 16.53 21.48
N LEU A 301 -30.12 17.01 21.61
CA LEU A 301 -29.47 17.83 20.56
C LEU A 301 -29.18 17.02 19.28
N ASP A 302 -29.18 15.68 19.36
CA ASP A 302 -29.09 14.80 18.19
C ASP A 302 -30.43 14.76 17.41
N HIS A 303 -30.72 15.87 16.73
CA HIS A 303 -31.86 15.99 15.83
C HIS A 303 -31.45 16.63 14.50
N LYS A 304 -32.26 16.40 13.46
CA LYS A 304 -32.06 17.05 12.17
C LYS A 304 -32.23 18.56 12.32
N GLY A 305 -31.30 19.34 11.76
CA GLY A 305 -31.32 20.81 11.81
C GLY A 305 -30.41 21.42 12.88
N PHE A 306 -29.91 20.64 13.85
CA PHE A 306 -28.89 21.15 14.79
C PHE A 306 -27.57 21.40 14.05
N TYR A 307 -27.07 22.65 14.09
CA TYR A 307 -25.77 23.02 13.55
C TYR A 307 -25.28 24.33 14.18
N LEU A 308 -24.03 24.35 14.64
CA LEU A 308 -23.40 25.55 15.20
C LEU A 308 -22.52 26.24 14.14
N PRO A 309 -22.87 27.45 13.68
CA PRO A 309 -22.14 28.10 12.58
C PRO A 309 -20.84 28.78 13.00
N ASN A 310 -20.72 29.21 14.26
CA ASN A 310 -19.58 29.98 14.76
C ASN A 310 -19.34 29.75 16.28
N GLU A 311 -18.22 30.28 16.78
CA GLU A 311 -17.84 30.16 18.19
C GLU A 311 -18.81 30.92 19.12
N GLU A 312 -19.38 32.04 18.67
CA GLU A 312 -20.36 32.83 19.43
C GLU A 312 -21.64 32.02 19.72
N ALA A 313 -22.14 31.26 18.74
CA ALA A 313 -23.27 30.35 18.88
C ALA A 313 -22.99 29.25 19.90
N PHE A 314 -21.77 28.71 19.92
CA PHE A 314 -21.33 27.73 20.90
C PHE A 314 -21.28 28.34 22.32
N ILE A 315 -20.70 29.53 22.47
CA ILE A 315 -20.64 30.25 23.76
C ILE A 315 -22.06 30.56 24.25
N TYR A 316 -22.97 30.97 23.36
CA TYR A 316 -24.37 31.19 23.71
C TYR A 316 -25.02 29.91 24.27
N LEU A 317 -24.89 28.78 23.57
CA LEU A 317 -25.43 27.49 24.02
C LEU A 317 -24.87 27.10 25.40
N MET A 318 -23.56 27.26 25.62
CA MET A 318 -22.92 26.99 26.92
C MET A 318 -23.39 27.95 28.01
N SER A 319 -23.61 29.22 27.69
CA SER A 319 -24.11 30.21 28.65
C SER A 319 -25.54 29.91 29.10
N VAL A 320 -26.40 29.45 28.19
CA VAL A 320 -27.76 28.97 28.54
C VAL A 320 -27.65 27.79 29.50
N TYR A 321 -26.82 26.79 29.18
CA TYR A 321 -26.66 25.61 30.03
C TYR A 321 -26.10 25.98 31.42
N ALA A 322 -25.04 26.79 31.49
CA ALA A 322 -24.41 27.19 32.75
C ALA A 322 -25.35 28.02 33.64
N HIS A 323 -26.23 28.84 33.04
CA HIS A 323 -27.26 29.55 33.79
C HIS A 323 -28.40 28.61 34.20
N ALA A 324 -28.76 27.66 33.33
CA ALA A 324 -29.86 26.75 33.53
C ALA A 324 -29.59 25.63 34.57
N CYS A 325 -28.39 25.08 34.56
CA CYS A 325 -27.96 23.94 35.35
C CYS A 325 -26.64 24.25 36.07
N GLN A 326 -26.53 23.88 37.34
CA GLN A 326 -25.29 24.04 38.13
C GLN A 326 -24.35 22.84 38.00
N ASP A 327 -24.85 21.72 37.47
CA ASP A 327 -24.06 20.50 37.26
C ASP A 327 -23.16 20.63 36.03
N PRO A 328 -22.00 19.95 36.01
CA PRO A 328 -21.12 19.98 34.84
C PRO A 328 -21.82 19.41 33.60
N PHE A 329 -21.42 19.89 32.42
CA PHE A 329 -22.04 19.50 31.16
C PHE A 329 -22.02 17.97 30.94
N PRO A 330 -23.11 17.32 30.51
CA PRO A 330 -23.16 15.88 30.31
C PRO A 330 -22.32 15.46 29.10
N LEU A 331 -21.04 15.11 29.32
CA LEU A 331 -20.14 14.74 28.24
C LEU A 331 -20.61 13.49 27.47
N HIS A 332 -21.36 12.59 28.12
CA HIS A 332 -21.93 11.42 27.46
C HIS A 332 -22.99 11.78 26.41
N ALA A 333 -23.66 12.94 26.52
CA ALA A 333 -24.61 13.40 25.52
C ALA A 333 -23.94 13.61 24.15
N ILE A 334 -22.64 13.90 24.14
CA ILE A 334 -21.89 14.24 22.91
C ILE A 334 -20.82 13.19 22.61
N CYS A 335 -20.10 12.73 23.63
CA CYS A 335 -19.01 11.78 23.51
C CYS A 335 -19.43 10.33 23.83
N GLY A 336 -20.70 10.07 24.14
CA GLY A 336 -21.18 8.72 24.45
C GLY A 336 -21.41 7.84 23.22
N SER A 337 -21.76 8.44 22.08
CA SER A 337 -21.91 7.75 20.79
C SER A 337 -21.83 8.74 19.63
N VAL A 338 -21.61 8.25 18.41
CA VAL A 338 -21.73 9.08 17.22
C VAL A 338 -23.20 9.35 16.93
N TRP A 339 -23.56 10.62 16.87
CA TRP A 339 -24.91 11.12 16.62
C TRP A 339 -25.46 10.68 15.26
N LYS A 340 -26.80 10.67 15.14
CA LYS A 340 -27.49 10.56 13.85
C LYS A 340 -27.23 11.79 12.99
N ASN A 341 -27.23 12.98 13.60
CA ASN A 341 -26.80 14.23 12.97
C ASN A 341 -25.28 14.44 13.16
N ILE A 342 -24.48 13.83 12.29
CA ILE A 342 -23.02 13.88 12.36
C ILE A 342 -22.49 15.30 12.16
N ASP A 343 -23.05 16.07 11.22
CA ASP A 343 -22.63 17.46 10.96
C ASP A 343 -22.84 18.35 12.19
N GLY A 344 -23.96 18.15 12.89
CA GLY A 344 -24.25 18.78 14.17
C GLY A 344 -23.20 18.46 15.23
N GLN A 345 -22.88 17.17 15.42
CA GLN A 345 -21.87 16.72 16.38
C GLN A 345 -20.48 17.26 16.04
N ILE A 346 -20.08 17.24 14.78
CA ILE A 346 -18.81 17.80 14.29
C ILE A 346 -18.75 19.30 14.55
N SER A 347 -19.84 20.03 14.28
CA SER A 347 -19.91 21.48 14.53
C SER A 347 -19.70 21.80 16.02
N PHE A 348 -20.29 21.00 16.92
CA PHE A 348 -20.10 21.13 18.36
C PHE A 348 -18.66 20.81 18.75
N LEU A 349 -18.14 19.64 18.36
CA LEU A 349 -16.81 19.17 18.74
C LEU A 349 -15.70 20.11 18.27
N ARG A 350 -15.88 20.74 17.09
CA ARG A 350 -14.96 21.75 16.55
C ARG A 350 -14.69 22.88 17.55
N TYR A 351 -15.75 23.42 18.14
CA TYR A 351 -15.63 24.52 19.10
C TYR A 351 -15.29 24.01 20.50
N ALA A 352 -15.86 22.88 20.93
CA ALA A 352 -15.63 22.31 22.26
C ALA A 352 -14.15 21.99 22.53
N VAL A 353 -13.41 21.48 21.54
CA VAL A 353 -11.99 21.12 21.70
C VAL A 353 -11.07 22.34 21.76
N SER A 354 -11.51 23.49 21.24
CA SER A 354 -10.75 24.75 21.24
C SER A 354 -11.26 25.77 22.27
N ALA A 355 -12.42 25.51 22.89
CA ALA A 355 -13.05 26.42 23.85
C ALA A 355 -12.23 26.51 25.14
N PRO A 356 -12.13 27.69 25.78
CA PRO A 356 -11.42 27.82 27.05
C PRO A 356 -12.17 27.09 28.18
N PRO A 357 -11.47 26.64 29.24
CA PRO A 357 -12.05 25.80 30.30
C PRO A 357 -13.18 26.50 31.08
N GLU A 358 -13.24 27.83 31.07
CA GLU A 358 -14.34 28.61 31.65
C GLU A 358 -15.65 28.46 30.88
N VAL A 359 -15.59 28.17 29.58
CA VAL A 359 -16.75 28.01 28.70
C VAL A 359 -17.14 26.54 28.59
N PHE A 360 -16.15 25.66 28.36
CA PHE A 360 -16.38 24.22 28.23
C PHE A 360 -15.14 23.45 28.65
N THR A 361 -15.31 22.39 29.43
CA THR A 361 -14.22 21.53 29.87
C THR A 361 -14.57 20.06 29.74
N PHE A 362 -13.56 19.25 29.40
CA PHE A 362 -13.64 17.80 29.43
C PHE A 362 -13.07 17.21 30.73
N GLY A 363 -12.70 18.05 31.70
CA GLY A 363 -12.00 17.65 32.92
C GLY A 363 -12.78 16.67 33.82
N HIS A 364 -14.11 16.66 33.71
CA HIS A 364 -15.02 15.75 34.41
C HIS A 364 -15.41 14.51 33.59
N SER A 365 -14.65 14.18 32.54
CA SER A 365 -14.84 12.94 31.78
C SER A 365 -14.75 11.70 32.70
N PRO A 366 -15.71 10.75 32.61
CA PRO A 366 -15.70 9.56 33.44
C PRO A 366 -14.53 8.63 33.09
N ARG A 367 -14.15 8.59 31.80
CA ARG A 367 -13.01 7.82 31.29
C ARG A 367 -11.86 8.76 30.95
N ARG A 368 -11.09 9.14 31.97
CA ARG A 368 -9.91 10.00 31.81
C ARG A 368 -8.61 9.19 31.80
N LEU A 369 -7.70 9.57 30.92
CA LEU A 369 -6.35 9.00 30.85
C LEU A 369 -5.57 9.31 32.13
N ALA A 370 -5.06 8.27 32.79
CA ALA A 370 -4.16 8.42 33.94
C ALA A 370 -2.79 8.92 33.47
N CYS A 371 -2.52 10.22 33.65
CA CYS A 371 -1.23 10.80 33.30
C CYS A 371 -0.15 10.30 34.28
N SER A 372 0.79 9.50 33.77
CA SER A 372 1.87 8.89 34.55
C SER A 372 3.01 9.86 34.80
N ASP A 373 3.91 9.49 35.72
CA ASP A 373 5.18 10.18 35.96
C ASP A 373 6.04 10.39 34.70
N ALA A 374 5.82 9.58 33.66
CA ALA A 374 6.51 9.68 32.36
C ALA A 374 6.07 10.89 31.51
N VAL A 375 4.93 11.52 31.82
CA VAL A 375 4.34 12.65 31.06
C VAL A 375 4.23 13.91 31.95
N ARG A 376 5.09 14.02 32.98
CA ARG A 376 5.10 15.17 33.91
C ARG A 376 5.21 16.50 33.16
N GLY A 377 4.25 17.39 33.41
CA GLY A 377 4.22 18.76 32.88
C GLY A 377 3.21 19.00 31.75
N TYR A 378 2.21 18.14 31.57
CA TYR A 378 1.14 18.40 30.62
C TYR A 378 0.32 19.64 31.04
N GLU A 379 0.51 20.74 30.31
CA GLU A 379 -0.27 21.98 30.42
C GLU A 379 -1.29 22.12 29.25
N GLY A 380 -1.60 21.02 28.57
CA GLY A 380 -2.50 21.03 27.43
C GLY A 380 -3.98 20.93 27.82
N HIS A 381 -4.84 21.07 26.81
CA HIS A 381 -6.30 21.08 26.97
C HIS A 381 -6.84 19.75 27.51
N ASP A 382 -7.68 19.77 28.55
CA ASP A 382 -8.27 18.56 29.16
C ASP A 382 -9.04 17.66 28.18
N ALA A 383 -9.45 18.20 27.03
CA ALA A 383 -10.04 17.47 25.91
C ALA A 383 -9.23 16.21 25.57
N TRP A 384 -7.90 16.33 25.51
CA TRP A 384 -7.04 15.25 25.05
C TRP A 384 -6.79 14.16 26.10
N LEU A 385 -7.27 14.36 27.32
CA LEU A 385 -7.26 13.35 28.39
C LEU A 385 -8.58 12.55 28.42
N SER A 386 -9.61 12.97 27.69
CA SER A 386 -10.89 12.27 27.65
C SER A 386 -10.86 11.12 26.64
N LEU A 387 -10.97 9.88 27.12
CA LEU A 387 -11.02 8.69 26.27
C LEU A 387 -12.32 8.62 25.47
N ASP A 388 -13.42 9.13 26.02
CA ASP A 388 -14.72 9.16 25.31
C ASP A 388 -14.66 10.06 24.07
N LEU A 389 -13.93 11.18 24.16
CA LEU A 389 -13.69 12.04 22.99
C LEU A 389 -12.84 11.32 21.92
N MET A 390 -11.77 10.64 22.36
CA MET A 390 -10.89 9.89 21.46
C MET A 390 -11.64 8.77 20.74
N GLU A 391 -12.55 8.09 21.45
CA GLU A 391 -13.39 7.04 20.89
C GLU A 391 -14.32 7.58 19.81
N VAL A 392 -15.00 8.70 20.06
CA VAL A 392 -15.84 9.35 19.04
C VAL A 392 -15.02 9.80 17.85
N PHE A 393 -13.82 10.35 18.04
CA PHE A 393 -12.94 10.73 16.93
C PHE A 393 -12.50 9.52 16.08
N CYS A 394 -12.19 8.38 16.72
CA CYS A 394 -11.89 7.15 16.00
C CYS A 394 -13.11 6.68 15.18
N GLN A 395 -14.31 6.68 15.77
CA GLN A 395 -15.54 6.26 15.09
C GLN A 395 -15.93 7.22 13.95
N LEU A 396 -15.74 8.54 14.12
CA LEU A 396 -15.99 9.53 13.06
C LEU A 396 -15.04 9.36 11.88
N ALA A 397 -13.76 9.09 12.14
CA ALA A 397 -12.78 8.81 11.09
C ALA A 397 -13.18 7.56 10.28
N GLU A 398 -13.62 6.49 10.93
CA GLU A 398 -14.09 5.26 10.28
C GLU A 398 -15.38 5.44 9.46
N ARG A 399 -16.19 6.45 9.79
CA ARG A 399 -17.41 6.84 9.04
C ARG A 399 -17.15 7.80 7.88
N GLY A 400 -15.88 8.09 7.55
CA GLY A 400 -15.50 8.92 6.41
C GLY A 400 -15.21 10.40 6.72
N TYR A 401 -15.28 10.82 8.00
CA TYR A 401 -15.00 12.20 8.42
C TYR A 401 -13.54 12.41 8.85
N GLN A 402 -12.61 11.69 8.22
CA GLN A 402 -11.19 11.70 8.58
C GLN A 402 -10.52 13.07 8.44
N GLU A 403 -10.91 13.88 7.44
CA GLU A 403 -10.35 15.23 7.24
C GLU A 403 -10.59 16.13 8.46
N PHE A 404 -11.81 16.15 8.99
CA PHE A 404 -12.15 16.90 10.19
C PHE A 404 -11.32 16.44 11.40
N VAL A 405 -11.23 15.12 11.60
CA VAL A 405 -10.47 14.55 12.72
C VAL A 405 -8.98 14.88 12.59
N ARG A 406 -8.40 14.81 11.39
CA ARG A 406 -7.01 15.21 11.13
C ARG A 406 -6.78 16.68 11.46
N GLU A 407 -7.67 17.58 11.04
CA GLU A 407 -7.57 19.00 11.38
C GLU A 407 -7.62 19.22 12.91
N ALA A 408 -8.53 18.55 13.61
CA ALA A 408 -8.62 18.62 15.07
C ALA A 408 -7.35 18.10 15.76
N LEU A 409 -6.72 17.04 15.22
CA LEU A 409 -5.53 16.43 15.79
C LEU A 409 -4.20 17.15 15.45
N LYS A 410 -4.19 18.12 14.54
CA LYS A 410 -2.96 18.88 14.20
C LYS A 410 -2.33 19.58 15.41
N LEU A 411 -3.16 20.14 16.29
CA LEU A 411 -2.69 20.84 17.48
C LEU A 411 -2.10 19.87 18.53
N PRO A 412 -2.80 18.81 18.98
CA PRO A 412 -2.25 17.88 19.95
C PRO A 412 -1.04 17.09 19.42
N LEU A 413 -0.98 16.77 18.12
CA LEU A 413 0.21 16.14 17.54
C LEU A 413 1.49 16.99 17.69
N LYS A 414 1.36 18.32 17.74
CA LYS A 414 2.49 19.24 17.96
C LYS A 414 2.77 19.51 19.43
N GLN A 415 1.73 19.66 20.24
CA GLN A 415 1.85 20.10 21.64
C GLN A 415 2.01 18.94 22.63
N CYS A 416 1.36 17.80 22.38
CA CYS A 416 1.29 16.68 23.31
C CYS A 416 1.13 15.31 22.61
N PRO A 417 2.06 14.94 21.71
CA PRO A 417 1.96 13.70 20.95
C PRO A 417 1.94 12.44 21.83
N GLU A 418 2.64 12.45 22.97
CA GLU A 418 2.69 11.30 23.89
C GLU A 418 1.34 11.03 24.58
N VAL A 419 0.66 12.09 25.02
CA VAL A 419 -0.66 12.00 25.64
C VAL A 419 -1.68 11.48 24.65
N LEU A 420 -1.63 12.00 23.42
CA LEU A 420 -2.51 11.58 22.34
C LEU A 420 -2.32 10.10 22.00
N LEU A 421 -1.07 9.65 21.85
CA LEU A 421 -0.77 8.24 21.54
C LEU A 421 -1.24 7.31 22.67
N LEU A 422 -1.00 7.67 23.94
CA LEU A 422 -1.46 6.89 25.08
C LEU A 422 -2.99 6.81 25.18
N GLY A 423 -3.69 7.91 24.88
CA GLY A 423 -5.16 7.95 24.87
C GLY A 423 -5.74 7.07 23.77
N ILE A 424 -5.25 7.23 22.55
CA ILE A 424 -5.73 6.47 21.39
C ILE A 424 -5.38 4.98 21.49
N ALA A 425 -4.25 4.61 22.10
CA ALA A 425 -3.85 3.21 22.28
C ALA A 425 -4.80 2.41 23.20
N GLN A 426 -5.57 3.07 24.07
CA GLN A 426 -6.53 2.44 24.98
C GLN A 426 -7.93 2.28 24.36
N ILE A 427 -8.16 2.91 23.21
CA ILE A 427 -9.41 2.77 22.46
C ILE A 427 -9.33 1.48 21.64
N ASN A 428 -10.47 0.88 21.32
CA ASN A 428 -10.54 -0.19 20.33
C ASN A 428 -11.79 0.02 19.49
N THR A 429 -11.61 0.32 18.21
CA THR A 429 -12.69 0.49 17.23
C THR A 429 -12.67 -0.66 16.21
N ALA A 430 -13.59 -0.62 15.23
CA ALA A 430 -13.74 -1.72 14.28
C ALA A 430 -12.50 -1.89 13.38
N TYR A 431 -11.84 -0.78 13.02
CA TYR A 431 -10.72 -0.77 12.08
C TYR A 431 -9.43 -0.18 12.65
N ASN A 432 -9.50 0.54 13.78
CA ASN A 432 -8.35 1.16 14.45
C ASN A 432 -7.51 2.08 13.53
N LEU A 433 -8.11 2.64 12.47
CA LEU A 433 -7.41 3.43 11.43
C LEU A 433 -6.63 4.61 12.02
N LEU A 434 -7.29 5.38 12.89
CA LEU A 434 -6.70 6.54 13.54
C LEU A 434 -5.56 6.14 14.50
N GLN A 435 -5.65 4.96 15.11
CA GLN A 435 -4.60 4.45 16.00
C GLN A 435 -3.32 4.18 15.24
N TYR A 436 -3.43 3.52 14.09
CA TYR A 436 -2.28 3.23 13.25
C TYR A 436 -1.69 4.51 12.64
N GLU A 437 -2.53 5.45 12.20
CA GLU A 437 -2.08 6.74 11.67
C GLU A 437 -1.32 7.56 12.72
N VAL A 438 -1.85 7.68 13.94
CA VAL A 438 -1.18 8.43 15.01
C VAL A 438 0.07 7.70 15.49
N SER A 439 0.04 6.37 15.58
CA SER A 439 1.20 5.58 16.00
C SER A 439 2.36 5.68 15.01
N SER A 440 2.11 5.60 13.70
CA SER A 440 3.19 5.70 12.70
C SER A 440 3.87 7.07 12.70
N ILE A 441 3.16 8.13 13.09
CA ILE A 441 3.71 9.49 13.20
C ILE A 441 4.44 9.67 14.53
N VAL A 442 3.81 9.31 15.65
CA VAL A 442 4.30 9.68 17.00
C VAL A 442 5.38 8.72 17.50
N LEU A 443 5.25 7.42 17.22
CA LEU A 443 6.14 6.40 17.78
C LEU A 443 7.62 6.61 17.36
N PRO A 444 7.94 6.97 16.09
CA PRO A 444 9.30 7.38 15.70
C PRO A 444 9.81 8.64 16.41
N MET A 445 8.94 9.57 16.79
CA MET A 445 9.34 10.78 17.53
C MET A 445 9.74 10.50 18.98
N ILE A 446 9.19 9.43 19.56
CA ILE A 446 9.46 9.00 20.93
C ILE A 446 10.68 8.07 20.97
N VAL A 447 10.78 7.16 20.00
CA VAL A 447 11.86 6.18 19.88
C VAL A 447 13.16 6.90 19.55
N GLY A 448 14.13 6.82 20.46
CA GLY A 448 15.40 7.57 20.38
C GLY A 448 15.54 8.66 21.45
N ASN A 449 14.45 9.03 22.14
CA ASN A 449 14.50 9.91 23.30
C ASN A 449 14.42 9.09 24.59
N GLY A 450 15.59 8.75 25.17
CA GLY A 450 15.68 7.89 26.37
C GLY A 450 14.87 8.37 27.59
N ARG A 451 14.49 9.65 27.67
CA ARG A 451 13.62 10.18 28.74
C ARG A 451 12.15 9.76 28.57
N LYS A 452 11.74 9.36 27.37
CA LYS A 452 10.36 8.99 27.03
C LYS A 452 10.14 7.48 26.92
N ASN A 453 11.15 6.66 27.22
CA ASN A 453 11.04 5.20 27.21
C ASN A 453 9.96 4.68 28.17
N GLY A 454 9.65 5.44 29.24
CA GLY A 454 8.53 5.15 30.13
C GLY A 454 7.18 5.15 29.42
N VAL A 455 6.96 6.01 28.42
CA VAL A 455 5.73 6.05 27.61
C VAL A 455 5.59 4.78 26.79
N ILE A 456 6.68 4.30 26.19
CA ILE A 456 6.69 3.07 25.39
C ILE A 456 6.38 1.85 26.27
N LEU A 457 6.92 1.79 27.49
CA LEU A 457 6.60 0.72 28.44
C LEU A 457 5.11 0.73 28.82
N GLN A 458 4.51 1.90 28.97
CA GLN A 458 3.08 2.01 29.23
C GLN A 458 2.23 1.60 28.03
N LEU A 459 2.61 2.02 26.82
CA LEU A 459 1.97 1.58 25.59
C LEU A 459 2.02 0.06 25.45
N TRP A 460 3.16 -0.56 25.77
CA TRP A 460 3.30 -2.01 25.76
C TRP A 460 2.33 -2.71 26.72
N ASN A 461 2.06 -2.12 27.89
CA ASN A 461 1.10 -2.68 28.84
C ASN A 461 -0.37 -2.51 28.40
N PHE A 462 -0.69 -1.43 27.67
CA PHE A 462 -2.05 -1.17 27.19
C PHE A 462 -2.37 -1.91 25.90
N ASN A 463 -1.48 -1.81 24.90
CA ASN A 463 -1.67 -2.37 23.58
C ASN A 463 -0.31 -2.80 22.96
N PRO A 464 0.14 -4.04 23.23
CA PRO A 464 1.36 -4.60 22.65
C PRO A 464 1.33 -4.58 21.11
N ASN A 465 0.19 -4.89 20.49
CA ASN A 465 0.07 -4.99 19.03
C ASN A 465 0.34 -3.67 18.32
N LEU A 466 -0.09 -2.54 18.91
CA LEU A 466 0.19 -1.21 18.37
C LEU A 466 1.69 -0.89 18.40
N VAL A 467 2.36 -1.23 19.51
CA VAL A 467 3.81 -1.05 19.65
C VAL A 467 4.56 -1.98 18.67
N LEU A 468 4.17 -3.25 18.58
CA LEU A 468 4.74 -4.20 17.62
C LEU A 468 4.65 -3.65 16.20
N ARG A 469 3.46 -3.23 15.78
CA ARG A 469 3.23 -2.70 14.44
C ARG A 469 4.08 -1.46 14.19
N GLY A 470 4.09 -0.49 15.11
CA GLY A 470 4.90 0.72 14.98
C GLY A 470 6.41 0.43 14.94
N LEU A 471 6.91 -0.52 15.74
CA LEU A 471 8.30 -0.96 15.70
C LEU A 471 8.65 -1.62 14.35
N LEU A 472 7.75 -2.42 13.80
CA LEU A 472 7.94 -3.06 12.49
C LEU A 472 7.90 -2.04 11.35
N ASP A 473 6.94 -1.13 11.34
CA ASP A 473 6.83 -0.06 10.33
C ASP A 473 8.10 0.82 10.34
N MET A 474 8.69 1.09 11.51
CA MET A 474 9.96 1.81 11.62
C MET A 474 11.16 1.00 11.07
N ILE A 475 11.21 -0.30 11.34
CA ILE A 475 12.29 -1.16 10.82
C ILE A 475 12.19 -1.31 9.30
N GLU A 476 10.96 -1.36 8.77
CA GLU A 476 10.69 -1.39 7.33
C GLU A 476 11.05 -0.07 6.65
N ALA A 477 10.74 1.07 7.29
CA ALA A 477 11.07 2.40 6.77
C ALA A 477 12.57 2.71 6.81
N ASP A 478 13.27 2.36 7.90
CA ASP A 478 14.71 2.55 8.03
C ASP A 478 15.39 1.37 8.76
N LEU A 479 16.16 0.58 8.01
CA LEU A 479 16.95 -0.53 8.53
C LEU A 479 18.05 -0.07 9.52
N GLY A 480 18.42 1.21 9.53
CA GLY A 480 19.29 1.83 10.53
C GLY A 480 18.64 1.95 11.92
N CYS A 481 17.31 1.99 11.99
CA CYS A 481 16.57 2.04 13.25
C CYS A 481 16.60 0.72 14.04
N VAL A 482 17.01 -0.40 13.43
CA VAL A 482 16.99 -1.72 14.09
C VAL A 482 17.89 -1.75 15.33
N GLU A 483 19.03 -1.05 15.31
CA GLU A 483 19.92 -0.96 16.48
C GLU A 483 19.28 -0.17 17.63
N MET A 484 18.58 0.91 17.29
CA MET A 484 17.87 1.76 18.26
C MET A 484 16.70 1.00 18.88
N VAL A 485 15.90 0.30 18.06
CA VAL A 485 14.80 -0.56 18.50
C VAL A 485 15.32 -1.68 19.41
N LEU A 486 16.45 -2.29 19.07
CA LEU A 486 17.05 -3.33 19.89
C LEU A 486 17.47 -2.80 21.28
N ASN A 487 18.14 -1.65 21.34
CA ASN A 487 18.55 -1.04 22.61
C ASN A 487 17.32 -0.71 23.47
N LEU A 488 16.27 -0.15 22.86
CA LEU A 488 15.00 0.13 23.53
C LEU A 488 14.36 -1.14 24.09
N CYS A 489 14.28 -2.21 23.28
CA CYS A 489 13.68 -3.47 23.70
C CYS A 489 14.44 -4.12 24.87
N GLN A 490 15.76 -3.94 24.90
CA GLN A 490 16.61 -4.41 25.99
C GLN A 490 16.42 -3.58 27.27
N GLU A 491 16.39 -2.25 27.17
CA GLU A 491 16.12 -1.36 28.31
C GLU A 491 14.75 -1.65 28.94
N LEU A 492 13.74 -1.89 28.11
CA LEU A 492 12.38 -2.19 28.53
C LEU A 492 12.16 -3.67 28.92
N LYS A 493 13.16 -4.54 28.70
CA LYS A 493 13.08 -6.00 28.95
C LYS A 493 11.95 -6.70 28.18
N ILE A 494 11.55 -6.18 27.02
CA ILE A 494 10.48 -6.74 26.16
C ILE A 494 11.02 -7.61 25.02
N LEU A 495 12.35 -7.68 24.84
CA LEU A 495 13.00 -8.31 23.68
C LEU A 495 12.57 -9.77 23.41
N LEU A 496 12.49 -10.62 24.43
CA LEU A 496 12.09 -12.03 24.23
C LEU A 496 10.62 -12.16 23.82
N SER A 497 9.74 -11.38 24.45
CA SER A 497 8.31 -11.33 24.11
C SER A 497 8.08 -10.80 22.68
N LEU A 498 8.91 -9.84 22.25
CA LEU A 498 8.89 -9.30 20.90
C LEU A 498 9.24 -10.37 19.85
N LEU A 499 10.34 -11.12 20.07
CA LEU A 499 10.83 -12.11 19.11
C LEU A 499 9.84 -13.25 18.87
N GLU A 500 8.98 -13.55 19.83
CA GLU A 500 7.93 -14.57 19.73
C GLU A 500 6.68 -14.09 18.96
N GLN A 501 6.42 -12.78 18.93
CA GLN A 501 5.17 -12.21 18.39
C GLN A 501 5.32 -11.60 16.98
N ILE A 502 6.54 -11.33 16.52
CA ILE A 502 6.79 -10.71 15.21
C ILE A 502 7.01 -11.73 14.08
N PRO A 503 6.78 -11.35 12.81
CA PRO A 503 7.07 -12.22 11.67
C PRO A 503 8.55 -12.63 11.58
N PHE A 504 8.80 -13.83 11.04
CA PHE A 504 10.13 -14.46 11.05
C PHE A 504 11.23 -13.62 10.36
N CYS A 505 10.90 -12.88 9.30
CA CYS A 505 11.86 -12.02 8.60
C CYS A 505 12.44 -10.92 9.52
N PHE A 506 11.63 -10.38 10.43
CA PHE A 506 12.04 -9.34 11.38
C PHE A 506 12.67 -9.94 12.64
N SER A 507 12.15 -11.06 13.15
CA SER A 507 12.72 -11.73 14.34
C SER A 507 14.14 -12.22 14.08
N ILE A 508 14.42 -12.77 12.89
CA ILE A 508 15.77 -13.23 12.52
C ILE A 508 16.77 -12.05 12.51
N ARG A 509 16.38 -10.91 11.93
CA ARG A 509 17.22 -9.69 11.88
C ARG A 509 17.50 -9.14 13.27
N LEU A 510 16.48 -9.01 14.11
CA LEU A 510 16.64 -8.57 15.50
C LEU A 510 17.45 -9.55 16.34
N ALA A 511 17.23 -10.87 16.20
CA ALA A 511 17.97 -11.90 16.90
C ALA A 511 19.46 -11.90 16.51
N ALA A 512 19.78 -11.75 15.22
CA ALA A 512 21.15 -11.62 14.76
C ALA A 512 21.85 -10.42 15.42
N LEU A 513 21.28 -9.21 15.34
CA LEU A 513 21.87 -8.05 16.02
C LEU A 513 21.98 -8.24 17.56
N SER A 514 20.98 -8.86 18.18
CA SER A 514 20.99 -9.18 19.62
C SER A 514 22.17 -10.08 20.00
N SER A 515 22.54 -11.02 19.12
CA SER A 515 23.68 -11.91 19.35
C SER A 515 25.02 -11.22 19.14
N VAL A 516 25.14 -10.24 18.23
CA VAL A 516 26.40 -9.47 18.11
C VAL A 516 26.65 -8.67 19.39
N LYS A 517 25.57 -8.15 20.01
CA LYS A 517 25.62 -7.42 21.27
C LYS A 517 25.67 -8.30 22.53
N GLY A 518 25.55 -9.63 22.38
CA GLY A 518 25.64 -10.59 23.48
C GLY A 518 24.37 -10.69 24.35
N TYR A 519 23.21 -10.22 23.88
CA TYR A 519 21.95 -10.29 24.63
C TYR A 519 21.27 -11.66 24.54
N ILE A 520 21.44 -12.37 23.42
CA ILE A 520 20.80 -13.66 23.14
C ILE A 520 21.84 -14.64 22.59
N ASN A 521 21.73 -15.91 22.98
CA ASN A 521 22.45 -17.00 22.31
C ASN A 521 21.66 -17.44 21.06
N VAL A 522 22.05 -16.92 19.90
CA VAL A 522 21.39 -17.19 18.61
C VAL A 522 21.46 -18.67 18.22
N GLU A 523 22.50 -19.42 18.59
CA GLU A 523 22.60 -20.85 18.25
C GLU A 523 21.52 -21.67 18.94
N ARG A 524 21.25 -21.41 20.24
CA ARG A 524 20.14 -22.05 20.94
C ARG A 524 18.80 -21.59 20.39
N TRP A 525 18.60 -20.28 20.21
CA TRP A 525 17.34 -19.72 19.72
C TRP A 525 16.99 -20.22 18.31
N LEU A 526 17.97 -20.36 17.41
CA LEU A 526 17.76 -20.91 16.07
C LEU A 526 17.39 -22.40 16.14
N ASN A 527 18.06 -23.20 16.96
CA ASN A 527 17.73 -24.62 17.12
C ASN A 527 16.31 -24.81 17.68
N ASP A 528 15.91 -24.00 18.66
CA ASP A 528 14.57 -24.07 19.27
C ASP A 528 13.47 -23.68 18.24
N ASN A 529 13.70 -22.66 17.41
CA ASN A 529 12.75 -22.25 16.37
C ASN A 529 12.73 -23.19 15.16
N LEU A 530 13.88 -23.73 14.74
CA LEU A 530 13.97 -24.71 13.65
C LEU A 530 13.30 -26.03 14.03
N SER A 531 13.43 -26.47 15.29
CA SER A 531 12.74 -27.68 15.76
C SER A 531 11.23 -27.49 15.90
N THR A 532 10.77 -26.28 16.23
CA THR A 532 9.35 -25.95 16.41
C THR A 532 8.63 -25.70 15.07
N TYR A 533 9.18 -24.84 14.22
CA TYR A 533 8.50 -24.33 13.01
C TYR A 533 9.00 -24.94 11.68
N LYS A 534 10.09 -25.72 11.71
CA LYS A 534 10.60 -26.53 10.59
C LYS A 534 10.76 -25.71 9.28
N ASP A 535 10.20 -26.20 8.18
CA ASP A 535 10.39 -25.69 6.81
C ASP A 535 10.05 -24.19 6.66
N VAL A 536 9.02 -23.68 7.35
CA VAL A 536 8.60 -22.25 7.26
C VAL A 536 9.67 -21.31 7.81
N PHE A 537 10.28 -21.67 8.94
CA PHE A 537 11.36 -20.89 9.51
C PHE A 537 12.67 -21.06 8.73
N PHE A 538 12.88 -22.26 8.16
CA PHE A 538 14.03 -22.56 7.31
C PHE A 538 14.07 -21.68 6.05
N GLU A 539 12.93 -21.50 5.38
CA GLU A 539 12.80 -20.60 4.22
C GLU A 539 13.13 -19.15 4.60
N ALA A 540 12.64 -18.67 5.75
CA ALA A 540 12.95 -17.33 6.25
C ALA A 540 14.45 -17.15 6.54
N CYS A 541 15.14 -18.17 7.08
CA CYS A 541 16.59 -18.16 7.27
C CYS A 541 17.35 -18.11 5.93
N ILE A 542 16.94 -18.89 4.92
CA ILE A 542 17.53 -18.86 3.58
C ILE A 542 17.36 -17.47 2.96
N LYS A 543 16.16 -16.88 3.04
CA LYS A 543 15.89 -15.54 2.51
C LYS A 543 16.78 -14.49 3.18
N PHE A 544 16.92 -14.54 4.50
CA PHE A 544 17.84 -13.66 5.23
C PHE A 544 19.31 -13.82 4.79
N LEU A 545 19.78 -15.05 4.59
CA LEU A 545 21.13 -15.29 4.08
C LEU A 545 21.30 -14.76 2.65
N LYS A 546 20.31 -14.95 1.76
CA LYS A 546 20.29 -14.36 0.42
C LYS A 546 20.41 -12.84 0.49
N ASP A 547 19.62 -12.19 1.34
CA ASP A 547 19.66 -10.73 1.52
C ASP A 547 21.05 -10.24 1.96
N ILE A 548 21.78 -11.02 2.77
CA ILE A 548 23.15 -10.66 3.21
C ILE A 548 24.17 -10.89 2.09
N PHE A 549 24.07 -12.00 1.35
CA PHE A 549 25.07 -12.39 0.36
C PHE A 549 24.91 -11.68 -0.99
N PHE A 550 23.71 -11.21 -1.33
CA PHE A 550 23.40 -10.60 -2.64
C PHE A 550 23.22 -9.06 -2.60
N VAL A 551 23.25 -8.43 -1.43
CA VAL A 551 23.25 -6.96 -1.31
C VAL A 551 24.70 -6.45 -1.22
N ALA A 552 25.32 -6.21 -2.38
CA ALA A 552 26.46 -5.31 -2.53
C ALA A 552 25.99 -4.06 -3.30
N PRO A 553 26.40 -2.83 -2.91
CA PRO A 553 25.81 -1.60 -3.40
C PRO A 553 26.44 -1.17 -4.72
N GLU A 554 25.70 -1.27 -5.82
CA GLU A 554 25.96 -0.50 -7.04
C GLU A 554 24.62 -0.03 -7.62
N ASP A 555 24.56 1.26 -7.98
CA ASP A 555 23.46 2.01 -8.64
C ASP A 555 22.31 2.59 -7.78
N VAL A 556 22.58 3.62 -6.95
CA VAL A 556 21.55 4.65 -6.63
C VAL A 556 22.14 6.06 -6.86
N PRO A 557 21.45 6.98 -7.58
CA PRO A 557 21.90 8.34 -7.81
C PRO A 557 21.98 9.14 -6.50
N THR A 558 22.90 10.10 -6.47
CA THR A 558 23.45 10.81 -5.32
C THR A 558 22.51 11.74 -4.53
N ASP A 559 21.24 11.40 -4.28
CA ASP A 559 20.36 12.20 -3.40
C ASP A 559 19.35 11.43 -2.54
N SER A 560 19.47 10.10 -2.39
CA SER A 560 18.56 9.36 -1.49
C SER A 560 19.27 8.26 -0.68
N PHE A 561 19.28 8.48 0.64
CA PHE A 561 19.62 7.56 1.74
C PHE A 561 21.06 7.02 1.80
N GLN A 562 21.81 7.60 2.74
CA GLN A 562 23.05 7.05 3.25
C GLN A 562 22.78 5.67 3.89
N TYR A 563 22.99 4.59 3.12
CA TYR A 563 23.08 3.23 3.67
C TYR A 563 24.23 3.20 4.70
N THR A 564 23.88 3.04 5.97
CA THR A 564 24.84 2.91 7.05
C THR A 564 25.56 1.56 6.93
N GLY A 565 26.79 1.57 6.41
CA GLY A 565 27.69 0.41 6.32
C GLY A 565 28.07 -0.26 7.66
N SER A 566 27.37 0.03 8.76
CA SER A 566 27.60 -0.58 10.08
C SER A 566 26.77 -1.87 10.28
N ALA A 567 25.47 -1.85 9.94
CA ALA A 567 24.58 -3.00 10.17
C ALA A 567 24.89 -4.20 9.25
N ALA A 568 25.14 -3.96 7.96
CA ALA A 568 25.53 -5.02 7.01
C ALA A 568 26.81 -5.75 7.45
N ASN A 569 27.80 -5.00 7.97
CA ASN A 569 29.03 -5.54 8.52
C ASN A 569 28.83 -6.36 9.81
N LEU A 570 27.80 -6.05 10.61
CA LEU A 570 27.43 -6.82 11.81
C LEU A 570 26.73 -8.13 11.45
N TYR A 571 25.83 -8.12 10.46
CA TYR A 571 25.16 -9.34 9.98
C TYR A 571 26.13 -10.31 9.29
N ALA A 572 27.12 -9.80 8.56
CA ALA A 572 28.18 -10.61 7.95
C ALA A 572 28.96 -11.46 8.99
N LYS A 573 29.16 -10.94 10.22
CA LYS A 573 29.84 -11.67 11.32
C LYS A 573 29.02 -12.85 11.85
N ILE A 574 27.70 -12.82 11.70
CA ILE A 574 26.78 -13.83 12.23
C ILE A 574 26.32 -14.83 11.16
N SER A 575 26.37 -14.44 9.89
CA SER A 575 26.15 -15.31 8.73
C SER A 575 26.76 -16.72 8.88
N PRO A 576 28.04 -16.92 9.28
CA PRO A 576 28.60 -18.26 9.45
C PRO A 576 27.92 -19.10 10.55
N ILE A 577 27.40 -18.48 11.61
CA ILE A 577 26.65 -19.17 12.68
C ILE A 577 25.31 -19.64 12.12
N PHE A 578 24.61 -18.80 11.35
CA PHE A 578 23.37 -19.18 10.69
C PHE A 578 23.60 -20.33 9.70
N THR A 579 24.59 -20.23 8.81
CA THR A 579 24.91 -21.30 7.86
C THR A 579 25.21 -22.62 8.59
N LYS A 580 26.02 -22.59 9.65
CA LYS A 580 26.34 -23.78 10.45
C LYS A 580 25.09 -24.42 11.09
N VAL A 581 24.24 -23.63 11.75
CA VAL A 581 23.06 -24.16 12.44
C VAL A 581 22.02 -24.68 11.44
N VAL A 582 21.85 -23.98 10.32
CA VAL A 582 21.00 -24.41 9.20
C VAL A 582 21.52 -25.73 8.62
N GLU A 583 22.84 -25.90 8.49
CA GLU A 583 23.49 -27.15 8.04
C GLU A 583 23.28 -28.32 8.99
N GLU A 584 23.45 -28.11 10.30
CA GLU A 584 23.26 -29.14 11.32
C GLU A 584 21.81 -29.65 11.36
N ASN A 585 20.86 -28.78 11.02
CA ASN A 585 19.43 -29.08 11.00
C ASN A 585 18.88 -29.46 9.61
N ILE A 586 19.74 -29.70 8.60
CA ILE A 586 19.32 -30.12 7.24
C ILE A 586 18.40 -31.35 7.29
N ARG A 587 18.58 -32.22 8.28
CA ARG A 587 17.79 -33.46 8.45
C ARG A 587 16.33 -33.22 8.85
N LEU A 588 15.99 -32.01 9.29
CA LEU A 588 14.64 -31.62 9.67
C LEU A 588 13.81 -31.09 8.49
N ILE A 589 14.44 -30.81 7.36
CA ILE A 589 13.81 -30.25 6.15
C ILE A 589 13.03 -31.35 5.43
N SER A 590 11.76 -31.09 5.14
CA SER A 590 10.93 -32.00 4.33
C SER A 590 10.91 -31.61 2.84
N SER A 591 11.05 -30.32 2.51
CA SER A 591 11.06 -29.80 1.14
C SER A 591 12.39 -30.02 0.39
N LYS A 592 12.32 -30.53 -0.85
CA LYS A 592 13.47 -30.71 -1.74
C LYS A 592 13.96 -29.40 -2.37
N GLU A 593 13.06 -28.44 -2.58
CA GLU A 593 13.36 -27.15 -3.22
C GLU A 593 14.26 -26.29 -2.32
N LEU A 594 13.94 -26.22 -1.02
CA LEU A 594 14.75 -25.49 -0.04
C LEU A 594 16.17 -26.07 0.10
N LEU A 595 16.31 -27.39 -0.06
CA LEU A 595 17.60 -28.07 -0.05
C LEU A 595 18.45 -27.73 -1.29
N GLU A 596 17.82 -27.55 -2.45
CA GLU A 596 18.48 -27.10 -3.67
C GLU A 596 18.88 -25.63 -3.57
N GLU A 597 18.03 -24.77 -3.02
CA GLU A 597 18.36 -23.36 -2.79
C GLU A 597 19.54 -23.19 -1.81
N LEU A 598 19.59 -23.99 -0.75
CA LEU A 598 20.72 -24.01 0.18
C LEU A 598 22.03 -24.40 -0.53
N LYS A 599 21.99 -25.41 -1.40
CA LYS A 599 23.16 -25.83 -2.19
C LYS A 599 23.63 -24.70 -3.13
N MET A 600 22.70 -24.00 -3.78
CA MET A 600 23.01 -22.83 -4.60
C MET A 600 23.65 -21.69 -3.79
N LEU A 601 23.12 -21.40 -2.61
CA LEU A 601 23.72 -20.44 -1.67
C LEU A 601 25.13 -20.84 -1.23
N HIS A 602 25.38 -22.14 -1.01
CA HIS A 602 26.71 -22.65 -0.64
C HIS A 602 27.71 -22.51 -1.80
N GLU A 603 27.27 -22.73 -3.03
CA GLU A 603 28.08 -22.48 -4.21
C GLU A 603 28.41 -20.99 -4.33
N SER A 604 27.43 -20.09 -4.18
CA SER A 604 27.67 -18.63 -4.21
C SER A 604 28.55 -18.13 -3.05
N SER A 605 28.34 -18.64 -1.83
CA SER A 605 29.09 -18.26 -0.63
C SER A 605 30.57 -18.67 -0.71
N ARG A 606 30.88 -19.85 -1.26
CA ARG A 606 32.27 -20.31 -1.48
C ARG A 606 33.05 -19.45 -2.48
N HIS A 607 32.35 -18.80 -3.42
CA HIS A 607 32.96 -17.87 -4.36
C HIS A 607 33.07 -16.44 -3.78
N GLY A 608 32.11 -16.01 -2.96
CA GLY A 608 32.15 -14.71 -2.26
C GLY A 608 33.13 -14.66 -1.07
N LEU A 609 33.32 -15.77 -0.34
CA LEU A 609 34.23 -15.86 0.81
C LEU A 609 35.72 -15.74 0.44
N ARG A 610 36.07 -15.85 -0.84
CA ARG A 610 37.46 -15.60 -1.30
C ARG A 610 37.80 -14.11 -1.36
N MET A 611 36.79 -13.22 -1.32
CA MET A 611 36.96 -11.76 -1.17
C MET A 611 36.90 -11.27 0.29
N HIS A 612 36.57 -12.14 1.27
CA HIS A 612 36.45 -11.75 2.69
C HIS A 612 37.48 -12.41 3.63
N ASN A 613 38.36 -13.27 3.12
CA ASN A 613 39.54 -13.76 3.86
C ASN A 613 40.81 -12.95 3.53
N VAL A 614 40.69 -11.62 3.59
CA VAL A 614 41.82 -10.72 3.92
C VAL A 614 41.40 -9.95 5.18
N GLY A 615 41.39 -10.67 6.29
CA GLY A 615 40.92 -10.17 7.58
C GLY A 615 41.69 -10.78 8.73
N ASP A 616 43.02 -10.77 8.64
CA ASP A 616 43.94 -10.66 9.79
C ASP A 616 45.39 -10.58 9.28
N CYS A 617 45.85 -9.34 9.04
CA CYS A 617 47.23 -8.87 9.19
C CYS A 617 47.33 -7.44 8.61
N HIS A 618 47.59 -6.43 9.45
CA HIS A 618 48.11 -5.12 9.03
C HIS A 618 49.49 -5.27 8.35
N PRO A 619 50.07 -4.21 7.76
CA PRO A 619 49.61 -3.39 6.63
C PRO A 619 50.66 -3.41 5.49
N SER A 620 50.27 -3.63 4.23
CA SER A 620 50.98 -3.14 3.03
C SER A 620 50.34 -3.68 1.74
N THR A 621 49.74 -2.80 0.96
CA THR A 621 50.00 -2.58 -0.48
C THR A 621 48.91 -1.68 -1.06
N SER A 622 49.30 -0.54 -1.60
CA SER A 622 48.45 0.39 -2.34
C SER A 622 48.19 -0.08 -3.79
N ASP A 623 48.35 -1.38 -4.08
CA ASP A 623 48.41 -1.86 -5.46
C ASP A 623 47.02 -2.13 -6.06
N GLY A 624 46.00 -2.41 -5.24
CA GLY A 624 44.65 -2.75 -5.72
C GLY A 624 43.90 -1.58 -6.38
N SER A 625 44.02 -0.35 -5.84
CA SER A 625 43.41 0.85 -6.43
C SER A 625 44.04 1.22 -7.76
N ASP A 626 45.35 1.00 -7.89
CA ASP A 626 46.10 1.35 -9.09
C ASP A 626 45.78 0.37 -10.23
N ILE A 627 45.55 -0.91 -9.93
CA ILE A 627 45.15 -1.93 -10.92
C ILE A 627 43.76 -1.64 -11.50
N GLN A 628 42.79 -1.25 -10.66
CA GLN A 628 41.44 -0.95 -11.13
C GLN A 628 41.39 0.36 -11.93
N ALA A 629 42.20 1.35 -11.56
CA ALA A 629 42.38 2.58 -12.33
C ALA A 629 43.00 2.30 -13.72
N ASP A 630 44.02 1.43 -13.79
CA ASP A 630 44.63 1.00 -15.05
C ASP A 630 43.62 0.24 -15.93
N ALA A 631 42.86 -0.70 -15.36
CA ALA A 631 41.81 -1.45 -16.07
C ALA A 631 40.75 -0.51 -16.66
N ASN A 632 40.30 0.48 -15.87
CA ASN A 632 39.30 1.45 -16.33
C ASN A 632 39.85 2.37 -17.43
N SER A 633 41.14 2.77 -17.34
CA SER A 633 41.80 3.54 -18.40
C SER A 633 41.80 2.77 -19.73
N TYR A 634 42.09 1.46 -19.72
CA TYR A 634 42.06 0.65 -20.94
C TYR A 634 40.64 0.55 -21.54
N PHE A 635 39.59 0.41 -20.72
CA PHE A 635 38.21 0.46 -21.21
C PHE A 635 37.83 1.84 -21.77
N GLN A 636 38.26 2.93 -21.14
CA GLN A 636 38.05 4.28 -21.67
C GLN A 636 38.76 4.50 -23.01
N HIS A 637 39.98 3.97 -23.19
CA HIS A 637 40.69 4.00 -24.47
C HIS A 637 39.99 3.16 -25.54
N LEU A 638 39.37 2.04 -25.16
CA LEU A 638 38.55 1.22 -26.05
C LEU A 638 37.28 1.96 -26.50
N PHE A 639 36.52 2.54 -25.56
CA PHE A 639 35.27 3.26 -25.88
C PHE A 639 35.50 4.56 -26.65
N SER A 640 36.62 5.26 -26.40
CA SER A 640 37.01 6.45 -27.15
C SER A 640 37.62 6.15 -28.53
N GLY A 641 37.76 4.87 -28.90
CA GLY A 641 38.32 4.43 -30.17
C GLY A 641 39.84 4.63 -30.32
N GLN A 642 40.53 4.99 -29.24
CA GLN A 642 42.00 5.13 -29.22
C GLN A 642 42.71 3.78 -29.22
N LEU A 643 42.05 2.74 -28.72
CA LEU A 643 42.51 1.35 -28.73
C LEU A 643 41.52 0.50 -29.54
N SER A 644 42.00 -0.23 -30.54
CA SER A 644 41.16 -1.17 -31.28
C SER A 644 40.92 -2.46 -30.51
N ILE A 645 39.81 -3.15 -30.81
CA ILE A 645 39.46 -4.45 -30.19
C ILE A 645 40.59 -5.47 -30.40
N ASP A 646 41.15 -5.55 -31.61
CA ASP A 646 42.28 -6.46 -31.90
C ASP A 646 43.53 -6.14 -31.07
N ALA A 647 43.86 -4.86 -30.92
CA ALA A 647 44.99 -4.43 -30.09
C ALA A 647 44.76 -4.75 -28.61
N MET A 648 43.53 -4.58 -28.13
CA MET A 648 43.12 -4.93 -26.77
C MET A 648 43.23 -6.44 -26.51
N VAL A 649 42.78 -7.27 -27.44
CA VAL A 649 42.86 -8.73 -27.35
C VAL A 649 44.31 -9.21 -27.37
N GLN A 650 45.17 -8.63 -28.22
CA GLN A 650 46.60 -8.93 -28.23
C GLN A 650 47.28 -8.54 -26.92
N MET A 651 46.91 -7.39 -26.36
CA MET A 651 47.41 -6.94 -25.06
C MET A 651 46.99 -7.92 -23.95
N LEU A 652 45.71 -8.28 -23.87
CA LEU A 652 45.19 -9.24 -22.89
C LEU A 652 45.83 -10.63 -23.04
N ALA A 653 46.11 -11.08 -24.27
CA ALA A 653 46.86 -12.30 -24.53
C ALA A 653 48.28 -12.23 -23.96
N SER A 654 48.98 -11.12 -24.20
CA SER A 654 50.32 -10.90 -23.65
C SER A 654 50.33 -10.82 -22.12
N PHE A 655 49.27 -10.30 -21.51
CA PHE A 655 49.14 -10.17 -20.05
C PHE A 655 48.87 -11.53 -19.40
N LYS A 656 48.05 -12.36 -20.04
CA LYS A 656 47.77 -13.74 -19.59
C LYS A 656 49.04 -14.62 -19.56
N GLU A 657 49.93 -14.45 -20.54
CA GLU A 657 51.18 -15.23 -20.64
C GLU A 657 52.38 -14.56 -19.94
N SER A 658 52.21 -13.33 -19.44
CA SER A 658 53.30 -12.58 -18.81
C SER A 658 53.72 -13.21 -17.49
N SER A 659 55.02 -13.22 -17.19
CA SER A 659 55.56 -13.61 -15.87
C SER A 659 55.44 -12.49 -14.82
N GLU A 660 54.92 -11.31 -15.20
CA GLU A 660 54.78 -10.15 -14.34
C GLU A 660 53.44 -10.17 -13.60
N SER A 661 53.48 -10.33 -12.27
CA SER A 661 52.29 -10.42 -11.41
C SER A 661 51.29 -9.28 -11.64
N ARG A 662 51.76 -8.05 -11.84
CA ARG A 662 50.89 -6.88 -12.10
C ARG A 662 50.05 -7.04 -13.37
N LYS A 663 50.63 -7.53 -14.47
CA LYS A 663 49.92 -7.71 -15.75
C LYS A 663 48.86 -8.81 -15.65
N GLN A 664 49.15 -9.88 -14.91
CA GLN A 664 48.18 -10.94 -14.64
C GLN A 664 47.00 -10.42 -13.80
N SER A 665 47.26 -9.63 -12.75
CA SER A 665 46.20 -9.03 -11.93
C SER A 665 45.33 -8.04 -12.72
N ILE A 666 45.93 -7.25 -13.62
CA ILE A 666 45.16 -6.38 -14.52
C ILE A 666 44.28 -7.24 -15.44
N PHE A 667 44.84 -8.29 -16.05
CA PHE A 667 44.06 -9.21 -16.89
C PHE A 667 42.86 -9.82 -16.15
N GLU A 668 43.08 -10.35 -14.95
CA GLU A 668 42.00 -10.94 -14.13
C GLU A 668 40.93 -9.91 -13.77
N CYS A 669 41.33 -8.70 -13.34
CA CYS A 669 40.41 -7.60 -13.04
C CYS A 669 39.59 -7.18 -14.26
N MET A 670 40.22 -7.06 -15.44
CA MET A 670 39.53 -6.68 -16.67
C MET A 670 38.51 -7.73 -17.11
N ILE A 671 38.85 -9.01 -17.03
CA ILE A 671 37.92 -10.10 -17.37
C ILE A 671 36.77 -10.16 -16.37
N GLN A 672 37.04 -9.99 -15.08
CA GLN A 672 36.02 -10.01 -14.03
C GLN A 672 35.02 -8.86 -14.21
N ASN A 673 35.50 -7.62 -14.33
CA ASN A 673 34.65 -6.44 -14.53
C ASN A 673 33.75 -6.61 -15.78
N LEU A 674 34.30 -7.13 -16.89
CA LEU A 674 33.54 -7.31 -18.12
C LEU A 674 32.33 -8.23 -17.97
N PHE A 675 32.44 -9.30 -17.17
CA PHE A 675 31.33 -10.25 -16.95
C PHE A 675 30.40 -9.83 -15.81
N GLU A 676 30.87 -9.09 -14.81
CA GLU A 676 30.01 -8.50 -13.77
C GLU A 676 29.08 -7.42 -14.34
N GLU A 677 29.58 -6.67 -15.33
CA GLU A 677 28.86 -5.61 -16.07
C GLU A 677 27.78 -6.15 -17.02
N TYR A 678 27.74 -7.46 -17.31
CA TYR A 678 26.73 -8.06 -18.20
C TYR A 678 25.30 -7.74 -17.77
N ARG A 679 25.06 -7.67 -16.45
CA ARG A 679 23.73 -7.33 -15.91
C ARG A 679 23.28 -5.92 -16.31
N PHE A 680 24.21 -5.01 -16.61
CA PHE A 680 23.94 -3.61 -16.92
C PHE A 680 23.95 -3.31 -18.43
N PHE A 681 24.24 -4.28 -19.29
CA PHE A 681 24.32 -4.09 -20.75
C PHE A 681 23.05 -3.51 -21.39
N PHE A 682 21.89 -3.63 -20.74
CA PHE A 682 20.65 -3.00 -21.19
C PHE A 682 20.66 -1.46 -21.07
N LYS A 683 21.49 -0.91 -20.17
CA LYS A 683 21.67 0.54 -19.97
C LYS A 683 22.73 1.13 -20.91
N PHE A 684 23.56 0.30 -21.55
CA PHE A 684 24.63 0.77 -22.41
C PHE A 684 24.07 1.38 -23.71
N PRO A 685 24.65 2.48 -24.22
CA PRO A 685 24.32 2.95 -25.56
C PRO A 685 24.78 1.93 -26.62
N GLU A 686 24.15 1.95 -27.79
CA GLU A 686 24.28 0.90 -28.81
C GLU A 686 25.71 0.75 -29.35
N ILE A 687 26.44 1.87 -29.46
CA ILE A 687 27.80 1.90 -30.01
C ILE A 687 28.75 1.18 -29.05
N GLU A 688 28.71 1.52 -27.77
CA GLU A 688 29.53 0.93 -26.72
C GLU A 688 29.18 -0.54 -26.53
N LEU A 689 27.89 -0.88 -26.55
CA LEU A 689 27.44 -2.27 -26.43
C LEU A 689 27.96 -3.14 -27.60
N ASN A 690 27.99 -2.62 -28.82
CA ASN A 690 28.56 -3.32 -29.97
C ASN A 690 30.08 -3.54 -29.84
N ILE A 691 30.81 -2.55 -29.28
CA ILE A 691 32.24 -2.69 -28.98
C ILE A 691 32.47 -3.79 -27.95
N VAL A 692 31.67 -3.83 -26.88
CA VAL A 692 31.74 -4.87 -25.85
C VAL A 692 31.37 -6.24 -26.42
N ALA A 693 30.33 -6.33 -27.26
CA ALA A 693 29.92 -7.57 -27.94
C ALA A 693 31.07 -8.17 -28.76
N ALA A 694 31.71 -7.34 -29.58
CA ALA A 694 32.85 -7.73 -30.40
C ALA A 694 34.07 -8.11 -29.55
N LEU A 695 34.31 -7.43 -28.42
CA LEU A 695 35.36 -7.79 -27.47
C LEU A 695 35.09 -9.15 -26.83
N VAL A 696 33.89 -9.38 -26.27
CA VAL A 696 33.51 -10.65 -25.63
C VAL A 696 33.62 -11.81 -26.63
N GLY A 697 33.11 -11.62 -27.84
CA GLY A 697 33.24 -12.61 -28.92
C GLY A 697 34.70 -12.90 -29.29
N SER A 698 35.56 -11.87 -29.31
CA SER A 698 37.00 -12.04 -29.58
C SER A 698 37.75 -12.71 -28.42
N LEU A 699 37.38 -12.43 -27.17
CA LEU A 699 37.92 -13.12 -25.99
C LEU A 699 37.62 -14.63 -26.03
N ILE A 700 36.42 -14.99 -26.47
CA ILE A 700 36.05 -16.38 -26.76
C ILE A 700 36.94 -16.88 -27.90
N LYS A 701 36.94 -16.25 -29.08
CA LYS A 701 37.71 -16.67 -30.24
C LYS A 701 39.18 -16.99 -29.92
N HIS A 702 39.86 -16.11 -29.20
CA HIS A 702 41.30 -16.22 -28.88
C HIS A 702 41.62 -17.04 -27.63
N GLN A 703 40.66 -17.78 -27.05
CA GLN A 703 40.86 -18.63 -25.86
C GLN A 703 41.41 -17.87 -24.64
N LEU A 704 41.07 -16.59 -24.51
CA LEU A 704 41.47 -15.79 -23.36
C LEU A 704 40.68 -16.21 -22.12
N VAL A 705 39.41 -16.57 -22.29
CA VAL A 705 38.57 -17.21 -21.28
C VAL A 705 38.62 -18.74 -21.40
N THR A 706 38.81 -19.44 -20.29
CA THR A 706 38.90 -20.92 -20.24
C THR A 706 38.05 -21.49 -19.11
N HIS A 707 37.73 -22.79 -19.18
CA HIS A 707 36.97 -23.53 -18.16
C HIS A 707 35.67 -22.83 -17.73
N LEU A 708 35.57 -22.45 -16.45
CA LEU A 708 34.37 -21.85 -15.86
C LEU A 708 33.99 -20.52 -16.52
N THR A 709 34.98 -19.65 -16.77
CA THR A 709 34.77 -18.33 -17.39
C THR A 709 34.31 -18.46 -18.84
N LEU A 710 34.77 -19.49 -19.56
CA LEU A 710 34.27 -19.80 -20.90
C LEU A 710 32.79 -20.23 -20.86
N GLY A 711 32.41 -21.04 -19.87
CA GLY A 711 31.01 -21.43 -19.66
C GLY A 711 30.10 -20.24 -19.36
N ILE A 712 30.57 -19.28 -18.55
CA ILE A 712 29.88 -18.02 -18.28
C ILE A 712 29.72 -17.21 -19.58
N ALA A 713 30.81 -17.03 -20.33
CA ALA A 713 30.79 -16.26 -21.58
C ALA A 713 29.83 -16.83 -22.63
N LEU A 714 29.86 -18.16 -22.84
CA LEU A 714 28.94 -18.84 -23.77
C LEU A 714 27.48 -18.72 -23.31
N ARG A 715 27.22 -18.85 -22.00
CA ARG A 715 25.87 -18.66 -21.46
C ARG A 715 25.37 -17.22 -21.62
N SER A 716 26.23 -16.22 -21.36
CA SER A 716 25.91 -14.80 -21.57
C SER A 716 25.51 -14.49 -23.02
N VAL A 717 26.21 -15.06 -24.00
CA VAL A 717 25.87 -14.90 -25.44
C VAL A 717 24.56 -15.62 -25.76
N LEU A 718 24.35 -16.84 -25.26
CA LEU A 718 23.10 -17.59 -25.49
C LEU A 718 21.88 -16.91 -24.87
N ASP A 719 22.00 -16.40 -23.65
CA ASP A 719 20.93 -15.69 -22.96
C ASP A 719 20.60 -14.36 -23.63
N ALA A 720 21.60 -13.70 -24.22
CA ALA A 720 21.39 -12.53 -25.07
C ALA A 720 20.63 -12.86 -26.37
N LEU A 721 20.97 -13.96 -27.04
CA LEU A 721 20.27 -14.44 -28.24
C LEU A 721 18.82 -14.87 -27.99
N ARG A 722 18.50 -15.29 -26.76
CA ARG A 722 17.12 -15.63 -26.36
C ARG A 722 16.21 -14.41 -26.20
N LYS A 723 16.76 -13.21 -26.08
CA LYS A 723 15.96 -11.97 -26.00
C LYS A 723 15.27 -11.68 -27.35
N PRO A 724 14.16 -10.92 -27.36
CA PRO A 724 13.45 -10.58 -28.60
C PRO A 724 14.35 -9.84 -29.59
N LYS A 725 14.12 -10.05 -30.89
CA LYS A 725 14.92 -9.49 -31.99
C LYS A 725 15.04 -7.96 -31.99
N ASP A 726 14.07 -7.26 -31.41
CA ASP A 726 14.01 -5.79 -31.38
C ASP A 726 14.80 -5.18 -30.21
N THR A 727 15.51 -6.01 -29.42
CA THR A 727 16.29 -5.54 -28.26
C THR A 727 17.77 -5.35 -28.60
N LYS A 728 18.40 -4.32 -28.03
CA LYS A 728 19.86 -4.06 -28.14
C LYS A 728 20.71 -5.23 -27.66
N ILE A 729 20.22 -5.98 -26.68
CA ILE A 729 20.87 -7.17 -26.13
C ILE A 729 20.87 -8.32 -27.14
N PHE A 730 19.83 -8.44 -27.98
CA PHE A 730 19.83 -9.41 -29.07
C PHE A 730 20.91 -9.07 -30.11
N ALA A 731 21.07 -7.79 -30.45
CA ALA A 731 22.16 -7.32 -31.32
C ALA A 731 23.55 -7.59 -30.71
N PHE A 732 23.71 -7.43 -29.39
CA PHE A 732 24.92 -7.87 -28.68
C PHE A 732 25.19 -9.36 -28.90
N GLY A 733 24.16 -10.20 -28.72
CA GLY A 733 24.28 -11.65 -28.87
C GLY A 733 24.71 -12.07 -30.29
N THR A 734 24.16 -11.44 -31.33
CA THR A 734 24.49 -11.74 -32.72
C THR A 734 25.89 -11.26 -33.09
N VAL A 735 26.27 -10.02 -32.74
CA VAL A 735 27.60 -9.47 -32.98
C VAL A 735 28.69 -10.29 -32.27
N ALA A 736 28.43 -10.72 -31.03
CA ALA A 736 29.37 -11.57 -30.30
C ALA A 736 29.50 -12.95 -30.94
N LEU A 737 28.39 -13.59 -31.34
CA LEU A 737 28.37 -14.90 -31.97
C LEU A 737 29.15 -14.92 -33.30
N GLU A 738 29.03 -13.86 -34.10
CA GLU A 738 29.75 -13.69 -35.37
C GLU A 738 31.28 -13.76 -35.22
N GLN A 739 31.82 -13.34 -34.06
CA GLN A 739 33.28 -13.31 -33.86
C GLN A 739 33.92 -14.70 -33.76
N PHE A 740 33.21 -15.70 -33.22
CA PHE A 740 33.74 -17.03 -32.90
C PHE A 740 33.02 -18.18 -33.63
N LEU A 741 32.39 -17.90 -34.78
CA LEU A 741 31.71 -18.90 -35.61
C LEU A 741 32.62 -20.08 -35.98
N ASP A 742 33.91 -19.83 -36.20
CA ASP A 742 34.93 -20.82 -36.53
C ASP A 742 35.14 -21.87 -35.42
N ARG A 743 34.90 -21.49 -34.17
CA ARG A 743 35.09 -22.35 -32.99
C ARG A 743 33.83 -23.07 -32.53
N LEU A 744 32.66 -22.77 -33.09
CA LEU A 744 31.41 -23.45 -32.75
C LEU A 744 31.45 -24.97 -32.95
N VAL A 745 32.36 -25.46 -33.80
CA VAL A 745 32.64 -26.89 -34.00
C VAL A 745 33.01 -27.60 -32.69
N GLU A 746 33.65 -26.88 -31.76
CA GLU A 746 34.07 -27.41 -30.46
C GLU A 746 32.87 -27.67 -29.53
N TRP A 747 31.72 -27.03 -29.75
CA TRP A 747 30.54 -27.11 -28.88
C TRP A 747 29.25 -27.48 -29.66
N PRO A 748 29.09 -28.76 -30.08
CA PRO A 748 27.91 -29.19 -30.83
C PRO A 748 26.59 -29.05 -30.04
N GLN A 749 26.64 -29.26 -28.72
CA GLN A 749 25.47 -29.10 -27.85
C GLN A 749 25.03 -27.63 -27.77
N TYR A 750 25.98 -26.69 -27.75
CA TYR A 750 25.71 -25.26 -27.76
C TYR A 750 25.03 -24.83 -29.07
N CYS A 751 25.51 -25.35 -30.21
CA CYS A 751 24.87 -25.12 -31.51
C CYS A 751 23.40 -25.59 -31.54
N ASN A 752 23.09 -26.75 -30.96
CA ASN A 752 21.71 -27.23 -30.85
C ASN A 752 20.82 -26.29 -30.02
N HIS A 753 21.35 -25.72 -28.93
CA HIS A 753 20.62 -24.75 -28.11
C HIS A 753 20.37 -23.42 -28.85
N ILE A 754 21.31 -22.98 -29.70
CA ILE A 754 21.09 -21.80 -30.55
C ILE A 754 19.99 -22.08 -31.58
N LEU A 755 19.98 -23.25 -32.21
CA LEU A 755 18.97 -23.62 -33.22
C LEU A 755 17.54 -23.79 -32.64
N GLN A 756 17.41 -24.00 -31.34
CA GLN A 756 16.12 -24.02 -30.65
C GLN A 756 15.48 -22.62 -30.54
N ILE A 757 16.22 -21.55 -30.81
CA ILE A 757 15.73 -20.17 -30.75
C ILE A 757 14.94 -19.85 -32.03
N SER A 758 13.61 -19.82 -31.92
CA SER A 758 12.69 -19.72 -33.06
C SER A 758 12.80 -18.40 -33.83
N HIS A 759 13.02 -17.27 -33.14
CA HIS A 759 13.12 -15.95 -33.77
C HIS A 759 14.47 -15.68 -34.46
N LEU A 760 15.53 -16.40 -34.08
CA LEU A 760 16.85 -16.27 -34.72
C LEU A 760 16.82 -16.69 -36.19
N ARG A 761 15.99 -17.69 -36.53
CA ARG A 761 15.78 -18.17 -37.90
C ARG A 761 15.11 -17.13 -38.80
N GLY A 762 14.33 -16.22 -38.22
CA GLY A 762 13.71 -15.10 -38.93
C GLY A 762 14.61 -13.86 -39.05
N ALA A 763 15.48 -13.61 -38.07
CA ALA A 763 16.32 -12.41 -38.00
C ALA A 763 17.65 -12.55 -38.77
N HIS A 764 18.34 -13.69 -38.63
CA HIS A 764 19.65 -13.93 -39.26
C HIS A 764 19.70 -15.33 -39.90
N PRO A 765 19.06 -15.53 -41.07
CA PRO A 765 19.01 -16.84 -41.73
C PRO A 765 20.39 -17.36 -42.15
N GLU A 766 21.33 -16.44 -42.45
CA GLU A 766 22.72 -16.79 -42.82
C GLU A 766 23.49 -17.45 -41.67
N LEU A 767 23.33 -16.94 -40.44
CA LEU A 767 23.95 -17.52 -39.24
C LEU A 767 23.39 -18.91 -38.95
N VAL A 768 22.08 -19.08 -39.07
CA VAL A 768 21.42 -20.39 -38.86
C VAL A 768 21.88 -21.40 -39.90
N ALA A 769 21.96 -21.02 -41.18
CA ALA A 769 22.47 -21.88 -42.24
C ALA A 769 23.93 -22.31 -41.99
N PHE A 770 24.77 -21.40 -41.48
CA PHE A 770 26.15 -21.70 -41.13
C PHE A 770 26.25 -22.69 -39.96
N ILE A 771 25.42 -22.54 -38.93
CA ILE A 771 25.39 -23.42 -37.76
C ILE A 771 24.85 -24.81 -38.14
N GLU A 772 23.77 -24.88 -38.94
CA GLU A 772 23.22 -26.13 -39.46
C GLU A 772 24.25 -26.88 -40.34
N HIS A 773 24.95 -26.17 -41.24
CA HIS A 773 26.01 -26.74 -42.06
C HIS A 773 27.19 -27.23 -41.21
N THR A 774 27.54 -26.49 -40.15
CA THR A 774 28.61 -26.86 -39.22
C THR A 774 28.24 -28.12 -38.42
N LEU A 775 27.00 -28.23 -37.93
CA LEU A 775 26.50 -29.44 -37.28
C LEU A 775 26.43 -30.63 -38.24
N ALA A 776 25.99 -30.42 -39.48
CA ALA A 776 25.98 -31.45 -40.51
C ALA A 776 27.40 -32.01 -40.76
N ARG A 777 28.41 -31.14 -40.83
CA ARG A 777 29.83 -31.53 -40.98
C ARG A 777 30.37 -32.31 -39.78
N ILE A 778 29.94 -31.99 -38.57
CA ILE A 778 30.31 -32.75 -37.35
C ILE A 778 29.64 -34.13 -37.35
N SER A 779 28.40 -34.21 -37.80
CA SER A 779 27.64 -35.47 -37.90
C SER A 779 28.22 -36.42 -38.96
N SER A 780 28.69 -35.89 -40.11
CA SER A 780 29.36 -36.69 -41.14
C SER A 780 30.79 -37.11 -40.74
N GLY A 781 31.55 -36.26 -40.06
CA GLY A 781 32.88 -36.61 -39.52
C GLY A 781 32.87 -37.67 -38.42
N ARG A 782 31.76 -37.83 -37.69
CA ARG A 782 31.55 -38.95 -36.74
C ARG A 782 31.25 -40.28 -37.41
N LEU A 783 30.75 -40.28 -38.66
CA LEU A 783 30.54 -41.53 -39.41
C LEU A 783 31.85 -42.14 -39.91
N GLU A 784 32.84 -41.33 -40.28
CA GLU A 784 34.14 -41.82 -40.77
C GLU A 784 35.11 -42.29 -39.65
N SER A 785 35.00 -41.73 -38.44
CA SER A 785 35.82 -42.15 -37.29
C SER A 785 35.34 -43.42 -36.58
N ASN A 786 34.08 -43.82 -36.78
CA ASN A 786 33.53 -45.08 -36.24
C ASN A 786 33.80 -46.31 -37.12
N VAL A 787 34.18 -46.13 -38.40
CA VAL A 787 34.54 -47.25 -39.29
C VAL A 787 36.00 -47.66 -39.14
N SER A 788 36.87 -46.77 -38.65
CA SER A 788 38.31 -47.06 -38.49
C SER A 788 38.71 -47.58 -37.11
N SER A 789 37.83 -47.50 -36.10
CA SER A 789 38.12 -47.93 -34.72
C SER A 789 37.50 -49.28 -34.32
N SER A 790 36.77 -49.95 -35.23
CA SER A 790 36.06 -51.22 -34.96
C SER A 790 36.68 -52.47 -35.61
N PHE A 791 37.81 -52.35 -36.33
CA PHE A 791 38.55 -53.51 -36.87
C PHE A 791 39.88 -53.71 -36.14
N HIS A 792 39.85 -54.22 -34.91
CA HIS A 792 40.88 -55.12 -34.38
C HIS A 792 40.44 -55.70 -33.03
N ARG A 793 39.83 -56.89 -33.06
CA ARG A 793 40.13 -58.01 -32.16
C ARG A 793 39.42 -59.29 -32.62
N ASP A 794 40.21 -60.36 -32.67
CA ASP A 794 39.92 -61.68 -33.22
C ASP A 794 38.76 -62.45 -32.54
N PRO A 795 38.14 -63.41 -33.24
CA PRO A 795 37.11 -64.30 -32.72
C PRO A 795 37.66 -65.68 -32.32
N GLN A 796 37.36 -66.12 -31.08
CA GLN A 796 37.15 -67.52 -30.72
C GLN A 796 36.00 -67.53 -29.70
N SER A 797 34.77 -67.79 -30.14
CA SER A 797 34.08 -69.08 -30.05
C SER A 797 33.96 -69.60 -28.61
N ASP A 798 32.78 -69.39 -27.99
CA ASP A 798 31.95 -70.55 -27.66
C ASP A 798 30.51 -70.15 -27.27
N SER A 799 29.61 -70.97 -27.81
CA SER A 799 28.17 -70.99 -27.65
C SER A 799 27.73 -71.59 -26.31
N SER A 800 26.65 -71.09 -25.69
CA SER A 800 25.48 -71.88 -25.28
C SER A 800 24.48 -71.12 -24.39
N HIS A 801 23.20 -71.24 -24.78
CA HIS A 801 21.97 -71.35 -23.97
C HIS A 801 21.64 -70.37 -22.81
N ALA A 802 20.71 -69.45 -23.12
CA ALA A 802 19.38 -69.13 -22.50
C ALA A 802 19.05 -69.50 -21.03
N PRO A 803 17.94 -68.97 -20.47
CA PRO A 803 17.57 -67.57 -20.20
C PRO A 803 17.27 -67.36 -18.69
N VAL A 804 17.24 -66.12 -18.20
CA VAL A 804 16.76 -65.83 -16.84
C VAL A 804 15.59 -64.86 -16.89
N GLU A 805 14.54 -65.27 -16.18
CA GLU A 805 13.29 -64.59 -15.91
C GLU A 805 13.45 -63.20 -15.30
N SER A 806 12.47 -62.37 -15.64
CA SER A 806 11.90 -61.24 -14.91
C SER A 806 12.18 -61.19 -13.40
N ILE A 807 12.50 -59.98 -12.92
CA ILE A 807 11.60 -59.12 -12.13
C ILE A 807 12.14 -57.68 -12.22
N GLU A 808 11.42 -56.83 -12.96
CA GLU A 808 10.84 -55.56 -12.47
C GLU A 808 9.68 -55.14 -13.39
#